data_AF-A0A9P6QFH1-F1
#
_entry.id   AF-A0A9P6QFH1-F1
#
_cell.length_a   1.000
_cell.length_b   1.000
_cell.length_c   1.000
_cell.angle_alpha   90.00
_cell.angle_beta   90.00
_cell.angle_gamma   90.00
#
_symmetry.space_group_name_H-M   'P 1'
#
loop_
_entity.id
_entity.type
_entity.pdbx_description
1 polymer ?
#
loop_
_entity_poly.entity_id
_entity_poly.type
_entity_poly.pdbx_seq_one_letter_code
_entity_poly.pdbx_strand_id
1 'polypeptide(L)'
;MVPPPPPSIESAQGQDVRDSLPASVVVGSEPSWPVALAADGQHDLSDDSAPMLPHHHPQSHSNGDGCSRSMSGLSCAAANGASSPSSCSPEATYSLLDHPAIVFASERLLDPVYTAGFRSLAVFDFDQTLFQSPLPNPALWDPAFIGVLTTWNYCGTGWWHNPGTLELGPSVEASTWHGWWNEHIVEQVIRCRQDPTCLTILLTGRNGPTFGRKLIQMVEAKGLDFDIIATKPITVAKMEPNMVLKGYSRLPAPRSPNASHRQGVKHCETNGTIPSTRKVKEEYLKVHTFNTKHDFLFNILFEYPSIRSMTLWDDRPCQISKFRQAGKMWLDQQMLDHFEIHVVQEPLQYLDLQLEYNLVMAMIENNNKQVEIEANGGPYLIPGVGPLPRTRPELEGTGLWDPYETYRPTTREHIDVGKVTRYTGVMFSQPIQSFLAKQGQAFDPETERWIERPLSIEDKNLQKWVVPDDMHVTLCMGSANTDYLKQIGGIGATVFVEIVAKGAFNDRIWALKVKEFAVPPAYLSTTASNGTTPGHPTPLPAPGDGDQDDVVVVAPSGEIFDGFAAFWKAHYTPPQQRNRRASVDGDRGAMLVRRRSTLRVWTVDVSKVDLERIGHLALYRSEATPHITMAYDRLNGTRAVESGKIMDWEAISGEGKKRIVLVGTVGEKKLIGLKSTKHGQAAIAPKAEVSIAKVLMAIYPQEALPGPRLGEFIKRVKEQMDKQQVANLAENQAKIEAIAREVCDKNEMMAQVHGGVVEGKDEVQGPA
;
A
#
# COMPACT_ATOMS: atom_id res chain seq x y z
N MET A 1 57.27 18.71 13.30
CA MET A 1 56.19 19.71 13.34
C MET A 1 54.89 18.95 13.50
N VAL A 2 54.24 19.10 14.66
CA VAL A 2 53.04 18.38 15.07
C VAL A 2 51.85 19.35 14.97
N PRO A 3 50.69 18.95 14.41
CA PRO A 3 49.53 19.82 14.31
C PRO A 3 48.83 19.98 15.68
N PRO A 4 48.14 21.11 15.93
CA PRO A 4 47.53 21.40 17.23
C PRO A 4 46.22 20.61 17.43
N PRO A 5 45.83 20.36 18.70
CA PRO A 5 44.58 19.67 19.02
C PRO A 5 43.36 20.61 18.88
N PRO A 6 42.16 20.06 18.65
CA PRO A 6 40.93 20.83 18.56
C PRO A 6 40.44 21.32 19.94
N PRO A 7 39.71 22.45 20.00
CA PRO A 7 39.25 23.03 21.26
C PRO A 7 38.06 22.27 21.86
N SER A 8 38.12 22.10 23.17
CA SER A 8 37.11 21.54 24.06
C SER A 8 35.89 22.45 24.23
N ILE A 9 34.70 21.86 24.15
CA ILE A 9 33.40 22.52 24.37
C ILE A 9 33.14 22.59 25.88
N GLU A 10 33.22 23.79 26.44
CA GLU A 10 32.66 24.09 27.77
C GLU A 10 31.23 24.62 27.64
N SER A 11 30.37 24.06 28.48
CA SER A 11 28.99 24.43 28.73
C SER A 11 28.86 25.86 29.26
N ALA A 12 28.10 26.71 28.55
CA ALA A 12 27.68 28.00 29.06
C ALA A 12 26.15 28.06 29.17
N GLN A 13 25.71 28.40 30.38
CA GLN A 13 24.35 28.56 30.85
C GLN A 13 23.63 29.69 30.11
N GLY A 14 22.32 29.51 29.95
CA GLY A 14 21.43 30.46 29.28
C GLY A 14 21.32 31.79 30.02
N GLN A 15 21.43 32.88 29.26
CA GLN A 15 20.90 34.17 29.63
C GLN A 15 19.99 34.69 28.51
N ASP A 16 18.80 35.05 28.98
CA ASP A 16 17.65 35.62 28.31
C ASP A 16 17.97 37.03 27.80
N VAL A 17 17.82 37.29 26.50
CA VAL A 17 17.78 38.66 25.94
C VAL A 17 16.74 38.71 24.83
N ARG A 18 15.59 39.32 25.15
CA ARG A 18 14.70 39.98 24.19
C ARG A 18 15.38 41.26 23.72
N ASP A 19 15.48 41.47 22.41
CA ASP A 19 15.00 42.67 21.72
C ASP A 19 15.41 42.73 20.23
N SER A 20 14.40 43.02 19.41
CA SER A 20 14.40 43.99 18.30
C SER A 20 15.40 43.84 17.14
N LEU A 21 14.90 43.42 15.97
CA LEU A 21 15.41 43.87 14.65
C LEU A 21 14.28 44.01 13.61
N PRO A 22 14.50 44.81 12.53
CA PRO A 22 13.47 45.64 11.91
C PRO A 22 13.01 45.19 10.51
N ALA A 23 12.15 46.04 9.95
CA ALA A 23 11.33 45.88 8.77
C ALA A 23 12.04 45.74 7.41
N SER A 24 11.24 45.18 6.49
CA SER A 24 11.07 45.50 5.07
C SER A 24 12.20 45.18 4.09
N VAL A 25 11.96 44.13 3.28
CA VAL A 25 12.43 44.05 1.89
C VAL A 25 11.22 43.85 0.99
N VAL A 26 11.06 44.78 0.05
CA VAL A 26 10.02 44.83 -0.98
C VAL A 26 10.48 44.03 -2.19
N VAL A 27 9.69 43.04 -2.61
CA VAL A 27 9.75 42.34 -3.92
C VAL A 27 8.28 42.15 -4.29
N GLY A 28 7.74 42.65 -5.41
CA GLY A 28 8.20 42.56 -6.79
C GLY A 28 7.13 41.76 -7.53
N SER A 29 6.33 42.46 -8.33
CA SER A 29 5.07 42.06 -8.99
C SER A 29 5.10 40.77 -9.83
N GLU A 30 4.07 39.94 -9.67
CA GLU A 30 3.73 38.78 -10.53
C GLU A 30 3.04 39.20 -11.86
N PRO A 31 3.23 38.46 -12.97
CA PRO A 31 2.43 38.60 -14.18
C PRO A 31 1.28 37.58 -14.24
N SER A 32 0.08 38.09 -14.55
CA SER A 32 -1.15 37.34 -14.81
C SER A 32 -1.20 36.75 -16.24
N TRP A 33 -1.62 35.48 -16.37
CA TRP A 33 -2.09 34.89 -17.63
C TRP A 33 -3.54 34.39 -17.49
N PRO A 34 -4.41 34.58 -18.50
CA PRO A 34 -5.85 34.33 -18.37
C PRO A 34 -6.24 32.88 -18.73
N VAL A 35 -7.19 32.35 -17.98
CA VAL A 35 -7.91 31.10 -18.26
C VAL A 35 -9.13 31.41 -19.11
N ALA A 36 -9.21 30.79 -20.29
CA ALA A 36 -10.38 30.89 -21.17
C ALA A 36 -11.50 29.94 -20.70
N LEU A 37 -12.66 30.54 -20.42
CA LEU A 37 -13.95 29.88 -20.30
C LEU A 37 -14.57 29.74 -21.69
N ALA A 38 -15.03 28.54 -22.05
CA ALA A 38 -15.96 28.35 -23.15
C ALA A 38 -17.23 27.69 -22.59
N ALA A 39 -18.35 28.40 -22.77
CA ALA A 39 -19.69 27.93 -22.52
C ALA A 39 -20.45 27.82 -23.84
N ASP A 40 -21.43 26.92 -23.82
CA ASP A 40 -22.64 26.81 -24.64
C ASP A 40 -22.59 26.21 -26.06
N GLY A 41 -23.51 25.24 -26.25
CA GLY A 41 -24.56 25.42 -27.26
C GLY A 41 -24.68 24.35 -28.34
N GLN A 42 -25.79 23.59 -28.29
CA GLN A 42 -26.32 22.72 -29.36
C GLN A 42 -26.59 23.48 -30.69
N HIS A 43 -26.36 22.85 -31.85
CA HIS A 43 -27.39 22.38 -32.81
C HIS A 43 -26.83 21.97 -34.20
N ASP A 44 -27.66 21.16 -34.86
CA ASP A 44 -27.60 20.43 -36.12
C ASP A 44 -27.19 21.12 -37.44
N LEU A 45 -26.60 20.26 -38.29
CA LEU A 45 -26.83 20.00 -39.74
C LEU A 45 -26.70 21.08 -40.84
N SER A 46 -25.96 20.62 -41.87
CA SER A 46 -26.17 20.72 -43.32
C SER A 46 -25.50 21.83 -44.16
N ASP A 47 -24.77 21.30 -45.16
CA ASP A 47 -24.67 21.67 -46.57
C ASP A 47 -23.91 22.90 -47.08
N ASP A 48 -22.93 22.55 -47.91
CA ASP A 48 -22.66 23.01 -49.28
C ASP A 48 -21.88 24.31 -49.59
N SER A 49 -21.01 24.11 -50.59
CA SER A 49 -20.53 25.06 -51.60
C SER A 49 -19.26 25.89 -51.32
N ALA A 50 -18.18 25.47 -51.98
CA ALA A 50 -17.09 26.33 -52.47
C ALA A 50 -17.64 27.37 -53.49
N PRO A 51 -16.98 28.52 -53.78
CA PRO A 51 -15.76 28.50 -54.60
C PRO A 51 -14.75 29.70 -54.46
N MET A 52 -13.55 29.50 -55.05
CA MET A 52 -12.69 30.45 -55.80
C MET A 52 -11.94 31.63 -55.11
N LEU A 53 -10.60 31.51 -55.10
CA LEU A 53 -9.47 32.44 -55.42
C LEU A 53 -9.76 33.93 -55.74
N PRO A 54 -8.84 34.91 -55.49
CA PRO A 54 -7.45 34.88 -56.04
C PRO A 54 -6.29 35.60 -55.29
N HIS A 55 -5.08 35.23 -55.74
CA HIS A 55 -3.77 35.94 -55.85
C HIS A 55 -3.43 37.19 -55.00
N HIS A 56 -2.23 37.18 -54.38
CA HIS A 56 -1.17 38.18 -54.63
C HIS A 56 0.23 37.75 -54.14
N HIS A 57 1.23 37.93 -55.02
CA HIS A 57 2.69 37.90 -54.82
C HIS A 57 3.19 39.26 -54.27
N PRO A 58 4.40 39.41 -53.64
CA PRO A 58 5.74 39.32 -54.29
C PRO A 58 6.85 38.63 -53.42
N GLN A 59 7.83 37.88 -53.99
CA GLN A 59 9.24 38.25 -54.35
C GLN A 59 9.97 39.12 -53.30
N SER A 60 11.19 38.80 -52.78
CA SER A 60 12.42 38.36 -53.49
C SER A 60 13.59 37.93 -52.55
N HIS A 61 14.47 37.02 -53.05
CA HIS A 61 15.94 36.84 -52.84
C HIS A 61 16.51 36.58 -51.40
N SER A 62 17.51 35.71 -51.14
CA SER A 62 18.48 34.95 -51.97
C SER A 62 19.25 33.90 -51.15
N ASN A 63 19.62 32.81 -51.84
CA ASN A 63 20.87 32.01 -51.78
C ASN A 63 21.25 31.13 -50.58
N GLY A 64 21.56 29.87 -50.89
CA GLY A 64 22.55 29.06 -50.17
C GLY A 64 22.31 27.56 -50.19
N ASP A 65 22.67 26.90 -51.29
CA ASP A 65 23.22 25.53 -51.47
C ASP A 65 23.05 24.49 -50.32
N GLY A 66 22.68 23.22 -50.55
CA GLY A 66 22.58 22.46 -51.79
C GLY A 66 22.54 20.95 -51.48
N CYS A 67 22.09 20.20 -52.49
CA CYS A 67 22.23 18.75 -52.69
C CYS A 67 21.40 17.76 -51.86
N SER A 68 20.18 17.56 -52.35
CA SER A 68 19.48 16.27 -52.39
C SER A 68 19.79 15.51 -53.69
N ARG A 69 19.71 14.16 -53.66
CA ARG A 69 19.43 13.26 -54.81
C ARG A 69 19.01 11.90 -54.21
N SER A 70 17.72 11.63 -54.03
CA SER A 70 16.77 11.01 -54.99
C SER A 70 17.26 9.69 -55.61
N MET A 71 16.64 8.60 -55.17
CA MET A 71 16.67 7.29 -55.81
C MET A 71 15.64 7.20 -56.94
N SER A 72 16.02 6.59 -58.06
CA SER A 72 15.12 6.00 -59.05
C SER A 72 15.75 4.68 -59.53
N GLY A 73 14.97 3.60 -59.52
CA GLY A 73 15.43 2.26 -59.82
C GLY A 73 15.48 1.90 -61.31
N LEU A 74 15.94 0.67 -61.58
CA LEU A 74 15.36 -0.31 -62.52
C LEU A 74 16.18 -1.61 -62.52
N SER A 75 15.47 -2.69 -62.82
CA SER A 75 15.83 -4.12 -62.81
C SER A 75 16.77 -4.55 -63.96
N CYS A 76 17.57 -5.63 -63.75
CA CYS A 76 17.56 -6.88 -64.56
C CYS A 76 18.67 -7.90 -64.19
N ALA A 77 18.24 -9.15 -63.94
CA ALA A 77 18.78 -10.47 -64.34
C ALA A 77 20.21 -10.99 -64.01
N ALA A 78 20.19 -12.13 -63.27
CA ALA A 78 20.84 -13.45 -63.53
C ALA A 78 22.34 -13.75 -63.28
N ALA A 79 22.52 -14.76 -62.40
CA ALA A 79 23.38 -15.97 -62.47
C ALA A 79 24.81 -16.03 -61.86
N ASN A 80 24.97 -17.10 -61.07
CA ASN A 80 26.17 -17.92 -60.76
C ASN A 80 27.20 -17.48 -59.70
N GLY A 81 27.07 -18.08 -58.51
CA GLY A 81 28.00 -19.07 -57.97
C GLY A 81 29.41 -18.63 -57.54
N ALA A 82 29.63 -18.53 -56.23
CA ALA A 82 30.87 -19.01 -55.57
C ALA A 82 30.68 -19.02 -54.04
N SER A 83 30.90 -20.19 -53.45
CA SER A 83 30.96 -20.48 -52.02
C SER A 83 32.00 -19.62 -51.30
N SER A 84 31.56 -18.83 -50.32
CA SER A 84 32.42 -18.18 -49.33
C SER A 84 32.25 -18.87 -47.98
N PRO A 85 33.32 -19.11 -47.20
CA PRO A 85 33.21 -19.79 -45.92
C PRO A 85 32.39 -18.92 -44.96
N SER A 86 31.38 -19.55 -44.36
CA SER A 86 30.53 -18.97 -43.34
C SER A 86 31.38 -18.35 -42.23
N SER A 87 31.37 -17.02 -42.15
CA SER A 87 31.81 -16.31 -40.96
C SER A 87 30.95 -16.80 -39.80
N CYS A 88 31.55 -17.48 -38.82
CA CYS A 88 30.94 -17.68 -37.52
C CYS A 88 30.47 -16.32 -37.02
N SER A 89 29.16 -16.16 -36.88
CA SER A 89 28.59 -15.08 -36.09
C SER A 89 29.25 -15.14 -34.71
N PRO A 90 29.88 -14.06 -34.22
CA PRO A 90 30.41 -14.05 -32.86
C PRO A 90 29.26 -14.40 -31.92
N GLU A 91 29.45 -15.45 -31.10
CA GLU A 91 28.51 -15.77 -30.02
C GLU A 91 28.35 -14.50 -29.19
N ALA A 92 27.15 -13.91 -29.24
CA ALA A 92 26.84 -12.68 -28.53
C ALA A 92 27.15 -12.88 -27.05
N THR A 93 28.26 -12.31 -26.61
CA THR A 93 28.71 -12.42 -25.22
C THR A 93 27.73 -11.59 -24.41
N TYR A 94 26.95 -12.24 -23.55
CA TYR A 94 26.01 -11.55 -22.67
C TYR A 94 26.76 -10.48 -21.88
N SER A 95 26.31 -9.22 -21.97
CA SER A 95 26.77 -8.15 -21.11
C SER A 95 25.67 -7.79 -20.13
N LEU A 96 26.00 -7.75 -18.85
CA LEU A 96 25.11 -7.23 -17.82
C LEU A 96 24.62 -5.81 -18.14
N LEU A 97 25.44 -4.98 -18.79
CA LEU A 97 25.09 -3.59 -19.11
C LEU A 97 23.94 -3.48 -20.12
N ASP A 98 23.69 -4.53 -20.91
CA ASP A 98 22.56 -4.63 -21.84
C ASP A 98 21.29 -5.21 -21.18
N HIS A 99 21.32 -5.48 -19.87
CA HIS A 99 20.20 -6.07 -19.16
C HIS A 99 18.99 -5.10 -19.15
N PRO A 100 17.77 -5.54 -19.54
CA PRO A 100 16.63 -4.64 -19.74
C PRO A 100 16.05 -4.02 -18.47
N ALA A 101 16.53 -4.46 -17.29
CA ALA A 101 16.23 -3.78 -16.03
C ALA A 101 17.03 -2.48 -15.86
N ILE A 102 18.23 -2.39 -16.44
CA ILE A 102 19.13 -1.26 -16.28
C ILE A 102 18.57 -0.08 -17.07
N VAL A 103 18.27 1.00 -16.36
CA VAL A 103 17.87 2.30 -16.95
C VAL A 103 18.99 3.32 -16.91
N PHE A 104 20.02 3.06 -16.09
CA PHE A 104 21.25 3.84 -16.02
C PHE A 104 22.39 2.93 -15.54
N ALA A 105 23.55 3.08 -16.19
CA ALA A 105 24.81 2.48 -15.78
C ALA A 105 25.91 3.55 -15.90
N SER A 106 26.74 3.66 -14.86
CA SER A 106 27.89 4.55 -14.84
C SER A 106 28.92 4.14 -15.90
N GLU A 107 29.44 5.12 -16.66
CA GLU A 107 30.50 4.89 -17.66
C GLU A 107 31.76 4.24 -17.06
N ARG A 108 31.97 4.39 -15.74
CA ARG A 108 33.08 3.76 -15.02
C ARG A 108 33.03 2.24 -15.07
N LEU A 109 31.84 1.64 -15.26
CA LEU A 109 31.68 0.19 -15.42
C LEU A 109 32.27 -0.34 -16.73
N LEU A 110 32.60 0.53 -17.68
CA LEU A 110 33.32 0.16 -18.91
C LEU A 110 34.82 -0.05 -18.68
N ASP A 111 35.37 0.40 -17.54
CA ASP A 111 36.77 0.22 -17.19
C ASP A 111 36.98 -1.15 -16.49
N PRO A 112 37.73 -2.09 -17.11
CA PRO A 112 38.03 -3.39 -16.51
C PRO A 112 38.81 -3.28 -15.20
N VAL A 113 39.62 -2.23 -15.02
CA VAL A 113 40.39 -2.00 -13.79
C VAL A 113 39.45 -1.62 -12.66
N TYR A 114 38.46 -0.77 -12.93
CA TYR A 114 37.43 -0.39 -11.98
C TYR A 114 36.61 -1.61 -11.56
N THR A 115 36.09 -2.36 -12.53
CA THR A 115 35.21 -3.52 -12.25
C THR A 115 35.93 -4.70 -11.58
N ALA A 116 37.21 -4.93 -11.89
CA ALA A 116 38.02 -5.94 -11.19
C ALA A 116 38.28 -5.61 -9.70
N GLY A 117 38.04 -4.35 -9.31
CA GLY A 117 38.17 -3.87 -7.93
C GLY A 117 37.04 -4.26 -7.00
N PHE A 118 35.88 -4.68 -7.51
CA PHE A 118 34.70 -4.93 -6.68
C PHE A 118 34.90 -6.12 -5.73
N ARG A 119 34.54 -5.92 -4.46
CA ARG A 119 34.59 -6.90 -3.36
C ARG A 119 33.26 -6.98 -2.62
N SER A 120 32.50 -5.89 -2.60
CA SER A 120 31.21 -5.78 -1.94
C SER A 120 30.13 -5.22 -2.88
N LEU A 121 28.88 -5.48 -2.53
CA LEU A 121 27.70 -5.01 -3.25
C LEU A 121 26.72 -4.39 -2.26
N ALA A 122 26.31 -3.15 -2.51
CA ALA A 122 25.31 -2.43 -1.73
C ALA A 122 24.05 -2.21 -2.59
N VAL A 123 22.91 -2.76 -2.15
CA VAL A 123 21.65 -2.74 -2.91
C VAL A 123 20.57 -2.01 -2.12
N PHE A 124 20.02 -0.94 -2.69
CA PHE A 124 18.99 -0.12 -2.06
C PHE A 124 17.68 -0.26 -2.84
N ASP A 125 16.58 -0.67 -2.18
CA ASP A 125 15.24 -0.47 -2.77
C ASP A 125 14.89 1.02 -2.80
N PHE A 126 13.98 1.41 -3.69
CA PHE A 126 13.53 2.79 -3.81
C PHE A 126 12.34 3.09 -2.90
N ASP A 127 11.17 2.51 -3.21
CA ASP A 127 9.91 2.85 -2.54
C ASP A 127 9.95 2.43 -1.07
N GLN A 128 9.61 3.36 -0.17
CA GLN A 128 9.63 3.20 1.28
C GLN A 128 10.99 2.83 1.91
N THR A 129 12.08 2.78 1.11
CA THR A 129 13.43 2.41 1.55
C THR A 129 14.41 3.57 1.39
N LEU A 130 14.72 3.99 0.17
CA LEU A 130 15.51 5.21 -0.07
C LEU A 130 14.62 6.46 -0.05
N PHE A 131 13.39 6.32 -0.56
CA PHE A 131 12.43 7.39 -0.73
C PHE A 131 11.07 7.00 -0.15
N GLN A 132 10.42 7.88 0.62
CA GLN A 132 9.12 7.67 1.25
C GLN A 132 7.95 7.81 0.26
N SER A 133 8.02 7.08 -0.85
CA SER A 133 6.99 7.06 -1.89
C SER A 133 5.57 6.94 -1.31
N PRO A 134 4.66 7.88 -1.62
CA PRO A 134 3.40 7.94 -0.92
C PRO A 134 2.56 6.67 -1.12
N LEU A 135 1.88 6.24 -0.06
CA LEU A 135 0.88 5.17 -0.12
C LEU A 135 -0.52 5.77 -0.33
N PRO A 136 -1.51 4.97 -0.80
CA PRO A 136 -2.90 5.40 -0.74
C PRO A 136 -3.30 5.66 0.73
N ASN A 137 -3.93 6.81 0.97
CA ASN A 137 -4.28 7.31 2.28
C ASN A 137 -5.50 6.54 2.85
N PRO A 138 -5.34 5.79 3.97
CA PRO A 138 -6.42 5.03 4.59
C PRO A 138 -7.47 5.91 5.30
N ALA A 139 -7.22 7.21 5.42
CA ALA A 139 -8.20 8.20 5.86
C ALA A 139 -9.10 8.71 4.73
N LEU A 140 -8.71 8.51 3.46
CA LEU A 140 -9.53 8.82 2.29
C LEU A 140 -10.21 7.58 1.73
N TRP A 141 -9.46 6.49 1.54
CA TRP A 141 -9.91 5.34 0.77
C TRP A 141 -10.27 4.15 1.65
N ASP A 142 -11.36 3.48 1.30
CA ASP A 142 -11.75 2.20 1.92
C ASP A 142 -10.63 1.15 1.73
N PRO A 143 -10.30 0.33 2.75
CA PRO A 143 -9.24 -0.67 2.63
C PRO A 143 -9.39 -1.65 1.46
N ALA A 144 -10.62 -2.04 1.10
CA ALA A 144 -10.84 -2.91 -0.07
C ALA A 144 -10.51 -2.16 -1.37
N PHE A 145 -10.84 -0.87 -1.44
CA PHE A 145 -10.50 -0.03 -2.58
C PHE A 145 -8.99 0.26 -2.66
N ILE A 146 -8.30 0.43 -1.54
CA ILE A 146 -6.81 0.49 -1.52
C ILE A 146 -6.21 -0.79 -2.12
N GLY A 147 -6.80 -1.96 -1.83
CA GLY A 147 -6.42 -3.21 -2.46
C GLY A 147 -6.54 -3.16 -3.98
N VAL A 148 -7.63 -2.58 -4.50
CA VAL A 148 -7.82 -2.32 -5.94
C VAL A 148 -6.79 -1.35 -6.50
N LEU A 149 -6.55 -0.21 -5.83
CA LEU A 149 -5.59 0.79 -6.27
C LEU A 149 -4.17 0.23 -6.35
N THR A 150 -3.75 -0.57 -5.37
CA THR A 150 -2.39 -1.11 -5.29
C THR A 150 -2.16 -2.35 -6.15
N THR A 151 -3.24 -3.00 -6.61
CA THR A 151 -3.15 -4.18 -7.47
C THR A 151 -2.86 -3.77 -8.91
N TRP A 152 -1.88 -4.41 -9.52
CA TRP A 152 -1.56 -4.22 -10.93
C TRP A 152 -2.78 -4.50 -11.82
N ASN A 153 -3.09 -3.56 -12.71
CA ASN A 153 -4.11 -3.68 -13.73
C ASN A 153 -5.56 -3.85 -13.26
N TYR A 154 -5.88 -3.45 -12.02
CA TYR A 154 -7.27 -3.39 -11.57
C TYR A 154 -7.87 -1.99 -11.76
N CYS A 155 -7.12 -0.94 -11.41
CA CYS A 155 -7.50 0.46 -11.65
C CYS A 155 -6.38 1.14 -12.45
N GLY A 156 -6.49 1.13 -13.78
CA GLY A 156 -5.42 1.61 -14.66
C GLY A 156 -4.16 0.74 -14.55
N THR A 157 -2.97 1.35 -14.41
CA THR A 157 -1.71 0.61 -14.16
C THR A 157 -1.53 0.16 -12.71
N GLY A 158 -2.43 0.59 -11.80
CA GLY A 158 -2.23 0.49 -10.36
C GLY A 158 -1.31 1.58 -9.82
N TRP A 159 -1.35 1.76 -8.50
CA TRP A 159 -0.74 2.86 -7.76
C TRP A 159 0.76 2.99 -8.03
N TRP A 160 1.53 1.91 -7.80
CA TRP A 160 2.99 1.90 -7.93
C TRP A 160 3.51 2.17 -9.34
N HIS A 161 2.62 2.11 -10.34
CA HIS A 161 2.96 2.27 -11.73
C HIS A 161 2.24 3.46 -12.37
N ASN A 162 1.62 4.32 -11.57
CA ASN A 162 1.10 5.59 -12.02
C ASN A 162 2.15 6.69 -11.77
N PRO A 163 2.62 7.42 -12.81
CA PRO A 163 3.59 8.51 -12.67
C PRO A 163 3.21 9.55 -11.61
N GLY A 164 1.92 9.85 -11.48
CA GLY A 164 1.40 10.82 -10.52
C GLY A 164 1.72 10.50 -9.06
N THR A 165 2.13 9.27 -8.73
CA THR A 165 2.60 8.92 -7.38
C THR A 165 3.97 9.51 -7.01
N LEU A 166 4.74 10.03 -7.97
CA LEU A 166 5.99 10.77 -7.72
C LEU A 166 5.89 12.25 -8.12
N GLU A 167 4.71 12.70 -8.56
CA GLU A 167 4.43 14.10 -8.88
C GLU A 167 3.90 14.81 -7.62
N LEU A 168 4.79 15.00 -6.64
CA LEU A 168 4.42 15.46 -5.28
C LEU A 168 4.09 16.97 -5.20
N GLY A 169 4.12 17.65 -6.34
CA GLY A 169 3.81 19.07 -6.49
C GLY A 169 5.04 19.96 -6.58
N PRO A 170 4.93 21.16 -7.21
CA PRO A 170 6.07 22.00 -7.56
C PRO A 170 6.94 22.41 -6.36
N SER A 171 6.32 22.67 -5.20
CA SER A 171 7.07 23.06 -4.00
C SER A 171 7.93 21.93 -3.45
N VAL A 172 7.48 20.69 -3.56
CA VAL A 172 8.23 19.51 -3.11
C VAL A 172 9.35 19.20 -4.10
N GLU A 173 9.09 19.28 -5.40
CA GLU A 173 10.14 19.06 -6.40
C GLU A 173 11.21 20.16 -6.36
N ALA A 174 10.82 21.43 -6.15
CA ALA A 174 11.75 22.55 -6.01
C ALA A 174 12.62 22.46 -4.74
N SER A 175 12.18 21.74 -3.70
CA SER A 175 12.97 21.47 -2.50
C SER A 175 13.82 20.20 -2.63
N THR A 176 13.94 19.62 -3.83
CA THR A 176 14.61 18.33 -4.05
C THR A 176 14.00 17.23 -3.18
N TRP A 177 12.67 17.27 -3.02
CA TRP A 177 11.90 16.34 -2.19
C TRP A 177 12.39 16.29 -0.73
N HIS A 178 12.76 17.45 -0.17
CA HIS A 178 13.13 17.54 1.25
C HIS A 178 12.02 16.97 2.15
N GLY A 179 12.41 16.11 3.11
CA GLY A 179 11.47 15.41 4.00
C GLY A 179 10.77 14.19 3.39
N TRP A 180 11.16 13.76 2.18
CA TRP A 180 10.73 12.49 1.57
C TRP A 180 11.87 11.49 1.40
N TRP A 181 13.12 11.92 1.56
CA TRP A 181 14.27 11.03 1.56
C TRP A 181 14.49 10.46 2.96
N ASN A 182 14.80 9.17 3.03
CA ASN A 182 15.23 8.55 4.27
C ASN A 182 16.70 8.90 4.49
N GLU A 183 16.97 10.04 5.14
CA GLU A 183 18.31 10.64 5.20
C GLU A 183 19.37 9.70 5.79
N HIS A 184 19.01 8.84 6.75
CA HIS A 184 19.92 7.84 7.29
C HIS A 184 20.33 6.75 6.26
N ILE A 185 19.48 6.47 5.26
CA ILE A 185 19.78 5.60 4.12
C ILE A 185 20.58 6.36 3.05
N VAL A 186 20.26 7.63 2.80
CA VAL A 186 21.06 8.53 1.94
C VAL A 186 22.52 8.55 2.41
N GLU A 187 22.75 8.64 3.72
CA GLU A 187 24.10 8.54 4.32
C GLU A 187 24.78 7.19 4.03
N GLN A 188 24.03 6.08 4.03
CA GLN A 188 24.59 4.77 3.66
C GLN A 188 24.97 4.72 2.18
N VAL A 189 24.14 5.26 1.28
CA VAL A 189 24.47 5.35 -0.15
C VAL A 189 25.78 6.12 -0.35
N ILE A 190 25.90 7.30 0.26
CA ILE A 190 27.11 8.14 0.18
C ILE A 190 28.33 7.39 0.72
N ARG A 191 28.20 6.71 1.87
CA ARG A 191 29.29 5.93 2.47
C ARG A 191 29.73 4.77 1.59
N CYS A 192 28.79 3.96 1.11
CA CYS A 192 29.09 2.85 0.20
C CYS A 192 29.77 3.36 -1.08
N ARG A 193 29.32 4.48 -1.60
CA ARG A 193 29.88 5.08 -2.81
C ARG A 193 31.32 5.58 -2.64
N GLN A 194 31.73 5.97 -1.43
CA GLN A 194 33.11 6.37 -1.13
C GLN A 194 34.08 5.17 -1.13
N ASP A 195 33.59 3.94 -1.00
CA ASP A 195 34.39 2.73 -1.10
C ASP A 195 34.56 2.33 -2.58
N PRO A 196 35.77 2.44 -3.16
CA PRO A 196 36.00 2.08 -4.56
C PRO A 196 35.88 0.57 -4.84
N THR A 197 35.78 -0.26 -3.80
CA THR A 197 35.56 -1.71 -3.91
C THR A 197 34.09 -2.11 -3.79
N CYS A 198 33.19 -1.15 -3.60
CA CYS A 198 31.76 -1.38 -3.45
C CYS A 198 31.01 -1.04 -4.74
N LEU A 199 30.28 -2.00 -5.30
CA LEU A 199 29.32 -1.75 -6.37
C LEU A 199 27.99 -1.28 -5.75
N THR A 200 27.52 -0.09 -6.14
CA THR A 200 26.29 0.53 -5.59
C THR A 200 25.12 0.45 -6.57
N ILE A 201 24.01 -0.13 -6.13
CA ILE A 201 22.83 -0.36 -6.98
C ILE A 201 21.56 0.20 -6.33
N LEU A 202 20.80 0.99 -7.09
CA LEU A 202 19.39 1.27 -6.81
C LEU A 202 18.52 0.26 -7.56
N LEU A 203 17.73 -0.54 -6.85
CA LEU A 203 16.95 -1.64 -7.43
C LEU A 203 15.47 -1.57 -7.04
N THR A 204 14.61 -1.17 -7.97
CA THR A 204 13.18 -0.93 -7.70
C THR A 204 12.22 -1.84 -8.48
N GLY A 205 11.05 -2.07 -7.90
CA GLY A 205 9.92 -2.72 -8.56
C GLY A 205 9.14 -1.82 -9.52
N ARG A 206 9.44 -0.52 -9.60
CA ARG A 206 8.82 0.41 -10.56
C ARG A 206 9.19 0.03 -11.99
N ASN A 207 8.28 0.33 -12.93
CA ASN A 207 8.44 -0.01 -14.35
C ASN A 207 9.48 0.91 -15.01
N GLY A 208 10.49 0.34 -15.68
CA GLY A 208 11.59 1.07 -16.30
C GLY A 208 11.17 2.12 -17.32
N PRO A 209 10.47 1.76 -18.41
CA PRO A 209 10.02 2.73 -19.41
C PRO A 209 9.21 3.91 -18.86
N THR A 210 8.45 3.72 -17.78
CA THR A 210 7.67 4.79 -17.16
C THR A 210 8.49 5.64 -16.19
N PHE A 211 9.36 5.02 -15.38
CA PHE A 211 10.00 5.70 -14.24
C PHE A 211 11.50 5.94 -14.39
N GLY A 212 12.18 5.28 -15.32
CA GLY A 212 13.64 5.30 -15.42
C GLY A 212 14.22 6.72 -15.45
N ARG A 213 13.70 7.57 -16.34
CA ARG A 213 14.12 8.97 -16.43
C ARG A 213 13.82 9.77 -15.15
N LYS A 214 12.64 9.60 -14.55
CA LYS A 214 12.27 10.33 -13.32
C LYS A 214 13.14 9.90 -12.13
N LEU A 215 13.44 8.60 -12.00
CA LEU A 215 14.31 8.07 -10.95
C LEU A 215 15.73 8.64 -11.07
N ILE A 216 16.30 8.63 -12.28
CA ILE A 216 17.61 9.24 -12.56
C ILE A 216 17.60 10.72 -12.15
N GLN A 217 16.62 11.49 -12.60
CA GLN A 217 16.49 12.90 -12.25
C GLN A 217 16.38 13.16 -10.74
N MET A 218 15.60 12.34 -10.02
CA MET A 218 15.43 12.49 -8.57
C MET A 218 16.73 12.20 -7.81
N VAL A 219 17.41 11.12 -8.18
CA VAL A 219 18.69 10.69 -7.59
C VAL A 219 19.79 11.72 -7.87
N GLU A 220 19.91 12.19 -9.12
CA GLU A 220 20.86 13.24 -9.51
C GLU A 220 20.60 14.56 -8.79
N ALA A 221 19.33 14.99 -8.71
CA ALA A 221 18.97 16.23 -8.02
C ALA A 221 19.32 16.18 -6.53
N LYS A 222 19.18 15.01 -5.88
CA LYS A 222 19.59 14.78 -4.49
C LYS A 222 21.11 14.68 -4.32
N GLY A 223 21.88 14.59 -5.42
CA GLY A 223 23.33 14.41 -5.38
C GLY A 223 23.76 13.00 -4.99
N LEU A 224 22.91 12.01 -5.25
CA LEU A 224 23.23 10.59 -5.04
C LEU A 224 23.87 10.02 -6.30
N ASP A 225 24.93 9.25 -6.14
CA ASP A 225 25.67 8.61 -7.22
C ASP A 225 25.60 7.09 -7.04
N PHE A 226 25.09 6.40 -8.06
CA PHE A 226 24.96 4.94 -8.13
C PHE A 226 25.74 4.43 -9.34
N ASP A 227 26.31 3.24 -9.24
CA ASP A 227 26.90 2.58 -10.41
C ASP A 227 25.82 2.06 -11.36
N ILE A 228 24.71 1.55 -10.81
CA ILE A 228 23.58 1.02 -11.59
C ILE A 228 22.25 1.48 -10.98
N ILE A 229 21.32 1.93 -11.83
CA ILE A 229 19.90 2.04 -11.49
C ILE A 229 19.13 1.01 -12.30
N ALA A 230 18.51 0.07 -11.59
CA ALA A 230 17.75 -1.03 -12.16
C ALA A 230 16.28 -0.98 -11.73
N THR A 231 15.40 -1.28 -12.67
CA THR A 231 13.94 -1.19 -12.57
C THR A 231 13.29 -2.49 -13.03
N LYS A 232 11.99 -2.64 -12.79
CA LYS A 232 11.23 -3.77 -13.33
C LYS A 232 11.07 -3.61 -14.86
N PRO A 233 11.54 -4.56 -15.69
CA PRO A 233 11.31 -4.54 -17.12
C PRO A 233 9.84 -4.85 -17.44
N ILE A 234 9.36 -4.43 -18.60
CA ILE A 234 7.97 -4.66 -19.04
C ILE A 234 7.69 -6.15 -19.32
N THR A 235 8.72 -6.90 -19.74
CA THR A 235 8.69 -8.32 -20.12
C THR A 235 10.10 -8.89 -19.96
N VAL A 236 10.32 -9.94 -19.15
CA VAL A 236 11.67 -10.35 -18.65
C VAL A 236 12.61 -10.83 -19.75
N ALA A 237 13.91 -10.60 -19.57
CA ALA A 237 15.00 -11.17 -20.36
C ALA A 237 15.08 -12.72 -20.34
N LYS A 238 15.74 -13.23 -21.39
CA LYS A 238 16.29 -14.57 -21.59
C LYS A 238 17.26 -14.98 -20.48
N MET A 239 17.10 -16.17 -19.92
CA MET A 239 18.16 -16.87 -19.18
C MET A 239 18.38 -18.25 -19.80
N GLU A 240 19.65 -18.62 -20.03
CA GLU A 240 20.05 -19.99 -20.36
C GLU A 240 20.07 -20.84 -19.09
N PRO A 241 19.23 -21.88 -18.93
CA PRO A 241 19.45 -22.89 -17.94
C PRO A 241 20.31 -23.99 -18.56
N ASN A 242 21.61 -24.05 -18.25
CA ASN A 242 22.36 -25.29 -18.01
C ASN A 242 23.87 -25.02 -17.77
N MET A 243 24.24 -24.48 -16.61
CA MET A 243 25.44 -25.01 -15.94
C MET A 243 24.98 -25.99 -14.88
N VAL A 244 24.82 -27.24 -15.29
CA VAL A 244 24.76 -28.36 -14.35
C VAL A 244 26.09 -28.35 -13.59
N LEU A 245 26.03 -28.01 -12.31
CA LEU A 245 27.00 -28.36 -11.27
C LEU A 245 27.15 -29.90 -11.20
N LYS A 246 27.86 -30.49 -12.16
CA LYS A 246 28.43 -31.83 -12.10
C LYS A 246 29.75 -31.81 -12.85
N GLY A 247 30.85 -31.46 -12.17
CA GLY A 247 32.15 -31.57 -12.83
C GLY A 247 33.37 -30.98 -12.14
N TYR A 248 33.26 -30.12 -11.13
CA TYR A 248 34.44 -29.64 -10.42
C TYR A 248 34.91 -30.63 -9.34
N SER A 249 35.30 -31.82 -9.79
CA SER A 249 36.22 -32.68 -9.06
C SER A 249 37.63 -32.49 -9.65
N ARG A 250 38.49 -31.81 -8.89
CA ARG A 250 39.96 -31.84 -8.92
C ARG A 250 40.63 -31.80 -10.31
N LEU A 251 41.20 -30.65 -10.64
CA LEU A 251 42.35 -30.59 -11.54
C LEU A 251 43.50 -31.46 -10.97
N PRO A 252 44.05 -32.45 -11.70
CA PRO A 252 45.33 -33.05 -11.34
C PRO A 252 46.49 -32.21 -11.90
N ALA A 253 47.55 -32.10 -11.08
CA ALA A 253 48.81 -31.47 -11.44
C ALA A 253 49.53 -32.14 -12.63
N PRO A 254 50.42 -31.43 -13.36
CA PRO A 254 51.07 -31.96 -14.55
C PRO A 254 52.31 -32.80 -14.20
N ARG A 255 52.31 -34.07 -14.61
CA ARG A 255 53.47 -34.97 -14.80
C ARG A 255 53.00 -36.06 -15.79
N SER A 256 53.74 -36.68 -16.71
CA SER A 256 55.09 -36.63 -17.31
C SER A 256 54.98 -37.63 -18.50
N PRO A 257 55.75 -37.51 -19.61
CA PRO A 257 55.60 -38.42 -20.73
C PRO A 257 56.32 -39.75 -20.47
N ASN A 258 55.60 -40.87 -20.65
CA ASN A 258 56.07 -42.19 -21.10
C ASN A 258 55.15 -43.30 -20.57
N ALA A 259 54.45 -44.01 -21.45
CA ALA A 259 54.35 -45.46 -21.45
C ALA A 259 53.43 -45.96 -22.59
N SER A 260 54.01 -46.79 -23.44
CA SER A 260 53.38 -47.59 -24.47
C SER A 260 52.46 -48.67 -23.89
N HIS A 261 51.22 -48.79 -24.38
CA HIS A 261 50.62 -50.11 -24.56
C HIS A 261 49.49 -50.15 -25.60
N ARG A 262 49.47 -51.29 -26.29
CA ARG A 262 48.65 -51.67 -27.44
C ARG A 262 47.20 -52.03 -27.09
N GLN A 263 46.42 -52.11 -28.17
CA GLN A 263 45.27 -52.99 -28.46
C GLN A 263 43.86 -52.40 -28.29
N GLY A 264 43.06 -52.59 -29.35
CA GLY A 264 41.62 -52.73 -29.22
C GLY A 264 40.80 -51.95 -30.25
N VAL A 265 40.88 -52.35 -31.52
CA VAL A 265 39.91 -51.96 -32.55
C VAL A 265 38.52 -52.46 -32.15
N LYS A 266 37.56 -51.54 -31.99
CA LYS A 266 36.13 -51.80 -32.21
C LYS A 266 35.52 -50.58 -32.90
N HIS A 267 35.30 -50.73 -34.22
CA HIS A 267 34.36 -49.89 -34.95
C HIS A 267 32.96 -50.11 -34.37
N CYS A 268 32.39 -49.04 -33.81
CA CYS A 268 30.97 -48.92 -33.56
C CYS A 268 30.51 -47.70 -34.34
N GLU A 269 29.92 -47.97 -35.51
CA GLU A 269 29.10 -47.01 -36.23
C GLU A 269 27.90 -46.70 -35.33
N THR A 270 27.89 -45.51 -34.75
CA THR A 270 26.67 -44.90 -34.22
C THR A 270 26.45 -43.63 -35.02
N ASN A 271 25.36 -43.63 -35.79
CA ASN A 271 24.75 -42.44 -36.35
C ASN A 271 24.34 -41.52 -35.18
N GLY A 272 25.29 -40.73 -34.72
CA GLY A 272 25.07 -39.64 -33.78
C GLY A 272 24.49 -38.47 -34.54
N THR A 273 23.17 -38.36 -34.55
CA THR A 273 22.43 -37.16 -34.90
C THR A 273 23.13 -35.96 -34.25
N ILE A 274 23.59 -35.02 -35.06
CA ILE A 274 24.11 -33.72 -34.61
C ILE A 274 23.11 -33.20 -33.56
N PRO A 275 23.54 -32.78 -32.36
CA PRO A 275 22.63 -32.17 -31.42
C PRO A 275 22.05 -30.95 -32.12
N SER A 276 20.77 -31.04 -32.50
CA SER A 276 19.95 -29.89 -32.83
C SER A 276 20.32 -28.82 -31.82
N THR A 277 20.86 -27.70 -32.31
CA THR A 277 21.10 -26.48 -31.52
C THR A 277 19.90 -26.32 -30.63
N ARG A 278 20.05 -26.62 -29.33
CA ARG A 278 18.93 -26.57 -28.40
C ARG A 278 18.44 -25.14 -28.47
N LYS A 279 17.31 -24.94 -29.17
CA LYS A 279 16.65 -23.65 -29.22
C LYS A 279 16.43 -23.27 -27.78
N VAL A 280 17.11 -22.20 -27.39
CA VAL A 280 16.95 -21.57 -26.11
C VAL A 280 15.48 -21.26 -25.98
N LYS A 281 14.80 -21.99 -25.09
CA LYS A 281 13.38 -21.79 -24.87
C LYS A 281 13.26 -20.62 -23.93
N GLU A 282 13.16 -19.41 -24.49
CA GLU A 282 12.81 -18.22 -23.72
C GLU A 282 11.40 -18.40 -23.17
N GLU A 283 11.28 -18.53 -21.85
CA GLU A 283 10.02 -18.71 -21.14
C GLU A 283 9.78 -17.46 -20.29
N TYR A 284 8.96 -16.56 -20.81
CA TYR A 284 8.68 -15.27 -20.18
C TYR A 284 7.57 -15.45 -19.14
N LEU A 285 7.90 -15.19 -17.88
CA LEU A 285 7.01 -15.35 -16.74
C LEU A 285 6.29 -14.04 -16.42
N LYS A 286 5.07 -14.14 -15.86
CA LYS A 286 4.47 -13.05 -15.07
C LYS A 286 5.42 -12.73 -13.92
N VAL A 287 6.26 -11.72 -14.09
CA VAL A 287 7.34 -11.44 -13.15
C VAL A 287 6.79 -10.85 -11.88
N HIS A 288 6.78 -11.69 -10.85
CA HIS A 288 6.72 -11.23 -9.49
C HIS A 288 7.94 -10.32 -9.24
N THR A 289 7.69 -9.14 -8.66
CA THR A 289 8.73 -8.14 -8.39
C THR A 289 9.95 -8.72 -7.67
N PHE A 290 9.72 -9.64 -6.73
CA PHE A 290 10.79 -10.33 -6.02
C PHE A 290 11.69 -11.12 -6.98
N ASN A 291 11.12 -11.90 -7.91
CA ASN A 291 11.91 -12.73 -8.84
C ASN A 291 12.77 -11.84 -9.74
N THR A 292 12.21 -10.73 -10.25
CA THR A 292 12.99 -9.75 -11.03
C THR A 292 14.21 -9.26 -10.28
N LYS A 293 14.04 -8.84 -9.02
CA LYS A 293 15.15 -8.36 -8.19
C LYS A 293 16.16 -9.48 -7.92
N HIS A 294 15.68 -10.66 -7.53
CA HIS A 294 16.51 -11.82 -7.24
C HIS A 294 17.38 -12.23 -8.43
N ASP A 295 16.76 -12.38 -9.61
CA ASP A 295 17.42 -12.84 -10.83
C ASP A 295 18.43 -11.80 -11.33
N PHE A 296 18.09 -10.51 -11.21
CA PHE A 296 19.03 -9.43 -11.50
C PHE A 296 20.26 -9.48 -10.60
N LEU A 297 20.08 -9.62 -9.28
CA LEU A 297 21.20 -9.73 -8.34
C LEU A 297 22.03 -11.01 -8.56
N PHE A 298 21.39 -12.10 -8.97
CA PHE A 298 22.11 -13.31 -9.36
C PHE A 298 23.04 -13.05 -10.57
N ASN A 299 22.55 -12.32 -11.60
CA ASN A 299 23.38 -11.94 -12.74
C ASN A 299 24.56 -11.04 -12.35
N ILE A 300 24.36 -10.13 -11.39
CA ILE A 300 25.44 -9.29 -10.85
C ILE A 300 26.56 -10.14 -10.23
N LEU A 301 26.20 -11.13 -9.40
CA LEU A 301 27.18 -12.01 -8.77
C LEU A 301 27.89 -12.93 -9.77
N PHE A 302 27.22 -13.26 -10.88
CA PHE A 302 27.82 -14.04 -11.96
C PHE A 302 28.81 -13.22 -12.79
N GLU A 303 28.45 -11.99 -13.14
CA GLU A 303 29.31 -11.07 -13.91
C GLU A 303 30.54 -10.62 -13.10
N TYR A 304 30.35 -10.34 -11.81
CA TYR A 304 31.39 -9.86 -10.90
C TYR A 304 31.67 -10.86 -9.77
N PRO A 305 32.29 -12.02 -10.07
CA PRO A 305 32.50 -13.09 -9.08
C PRO A 305 33.50 -12.73 -7.96
N SER A 306 34.20 -11.60 -8.09
CA SER A 306 35.05 -11.05 -7.02
C SER A 306 34.25 -10.41 -5.87
N ILE A 307 32.96 -10.13 -6.09
CA ILE A 307 32.05 -9.69 -5.03
C ILE A 307 31.78 -10.88 -4.11
N ARG A 308 32.17 -10.73 -2.84
CA ARG A 308 32.01 -11.76 -1.80
C ARG A 308 31.15 -11.32 -0.63
N SER A 309 30.77 -10.04 -0.59
CA SER A 309 29.91 -9.48 0.44
C SER A 309 28.75 -8.73 -0.20
N MET A 310 27.53 -8.93 0.30
CA MET A 310 26.36 -8.17 -0.14
C MET A 310 25.58 -7.62 1.06
N THR A 311 25.23 -6.35 0.99
CA THR A 311 24.34 -5.68 1.95
C THR A 311 23.14 -5.10 1.21
N LEU A 312 21.94 -5.39 1.70
CA LEU A 312 20.68 -4.98 1.07
C LEU A 312 19.80 -4.18 2.03
N TRP A 313 19.13 -3.14 1.53
CA TRP A 313 18.12 -2.36 2.26
C TRP A 313 16.75 -2.51 1.55
N ASP A 314 15.72 -2.92 2.30
CA ASP A 314 14.33 -3.08 1.79
C ASP A 314 13.33 -2.87 2.94
N ASP A 315 12.12 -2.41 2.63
CA ASP A 315 11.07 -2.13 3.61
C ASP A 315 10.06 -3.27 3.78
N ARG A 316 9.97 -4.19 2.81
CA ARG A 316 8.85 -5.12 2.70
C ARG A 316 9.15 -6.41 3.43
N PRO A 317 8.45 -6.74 4.54
CA PRO A 317 8.74 -7.95 5.31
C PRO A 317 8.67 -9.25 4.48
N CYS A 318 7.77 -9.28 3.49
CA CYS A 318 7.64 -10.42 2.58
C CYS A 318 8.80 -10.54 1.58
N GLN A 319 9.41 -9.44 1.13
CA GLN A 319 10.61 -9.49 0.28
C GLN A 319 11.84 -9.82 1.12
N ILE A 320 11.98 -9.17 2.29
CA ILE A 320 13.06 -9.42 3.25
C ILE A 320 13.16 -10.90 3.60
N SER A 321 12.03 -11.54 3.93
CA SER A 321 12.01 -12.97 4.29
C SER A 321 12.51 -13.86 3.15
N LYS A 322 12.16 -13.52 1.90
CA LYS A 322 12.63 -14.24 0.71
C LYS A 322 14.09 -13.94 0.38
N PHE A 323 14.56 -12.71 0.56
CA PHE A 323 15.98 -12.37 0.39
C PHE A 323 16.87 -13.02 1.45
N ARG A 324 16.40 -13.20 2.68
CA ARG A 324 17.12 -14.00 3.69
C ARG A 324 17.30 -15.44 3.23
N GLN A 325 16.27 -16.03 2.62
CA GLN A 325 16.36 -17.36 2.04
C GLN A 325 17.34 -17.42 0.86
N ALA A 326 17.25 -16.46 -0.06
CA ALA A 326 18.16 -16.36 -1.21
C ALA A 326 19.63 -16.13 -0.77
N GLY A 327 19.85 -15.23 0.18
CA GLY A 327 21.17 -14.96 0.76
C GLY A 327 21.78 -16.19 1.41
N LYS A 328 20.98 -16.98 2.15
CA LYS A 328 21.44 -18.29 2.66
C LYS A 328 21.86 -19.21 1.53
N MET A 329 21.10 -19.27 0.43
CA MET A 329 21.46 -20.08 -0.73
C MET A 329 22.77 -19.61 -1.38
N TRP A 330 22.98 -18.30 -1.53
CA TRP A 330 24.22 -17.75 -2.08
C TRP A 330 25.43 -18.03 -1.17
N LEU A 331 25.26 -18.00 0.16
CA LEU A 331 26.29 -18.41 1.12
C LEU A 331 26.59 -19.91 1.04
N ASP A 332 25.56 -20.77 1.03
CA ASP A 332 25.71 -22.22 0.93
C ASP A 332 26.40 -22.65 -0.38
N GLN A 333 26.14 -21.93 -1.48
CA GLN A 333 26.76 -22.13 -2.79
C GLN A 333 28.14 -21.47 -2.92
N GLN A 334 28.64 -20.84 -1.85
CA GLN A 334 29.90 -20.10 -1.84
C GLN A 334 29.97 -19.02 -2.93
N MET A 335 28.85 -18.41 -3.30
CA MET A 335 28.83 -17.22 -4.16
C MET A 335 29.19 -15.97 -3.35
N LEU A 336 28.76 -15.94 -2.09
CA LEU A 336 29.10 -14.91 -1.10
C LEU A 336 29.76 -15.56 0.11
N ASP A 337 30.59 -14.79 0.80
CA ASP A 337 31.10 -15.09 2.15
C ASP A 337 30.29 -14.36 3.23
N HIS A 338 29.64 -13.26 2.86
CA HIS A 338 28.79 -12.47 3.75
C HIS A 338 27.52 -11.96 3.04
N PHE A 339 26.39 -12.04 3.74
CA PHE A 339 25.12 -11.48 3.29
C PHE A 339 24.37 -10.84 4.47
N GLU A 340 24.01 -9.57 4.32
CA GLU A 340 23.22 -8.83 5.30
C GLU A 340 22.03 -8.14 4.62
N ILE A 341 20.90 -8.08 5.32
CA ILE A 341 19.72 -7.32 4.90
C ILE A 341 19.21 -6.46 6.05
N HIS A 342 19.23 -5.15 5.85
CA HIS A 342 18.68 -4.15 6.74
C HIS A 342 17.20 -3.92 6.43
N VAL A 343 16.37 -3.99 7.46
CA VAL A 343 14.94 -3.71 7.36
C VAL A 343 14.74 -2.21 7.56
N VAL A 344 14.23 -1.52 6.54
CA VAL A 344 13.97 -0.08 6.59
C VAL A 344 12.49 0.16 6.87
N GLN A 345 12.17 0.85 7.97
CA GLN A 345 10.79 1.06 8.38
C GLN A 345 10.60 2.48 8.87
N GLU A 346 10.09 3.29 7.95
CA GLU A 346 9.88 4.71 8.16
C GLU A 346 8.40 5.03 8.30
N PRO A 347 8.05 6.15 8.96
CA PRO A 347 6.69 6.65 8.99
C PRO A 347 6.11 6.74 7.58
N LEU A 348 4.85 6.34 7.42
CA LEU A 348 4.20 6.46 6.13
C LEU A 348 3.96 7.93 5.80
N GLN A 349 4.26 8.29 4.57
CA GLN A 349 3.88 9.57 4.00
C GLN A 349 2.73 9.37 3.01
N TYR A 350 1.83 10.34 2.96
CA TYR A 350 0.67 10.35 2.07
C TYR A 350 0.75 11.59 1.20
N LEU A 351 0.09 11.55 0.04
CA LEU A 351 -0.07 12.75 -0.78
C LEU A 351 -0.95 13.76 -0.05
N ASP A 352 -0.87 15.03 -0.47
CA ASP A 352 -1.90 16.00 -0.11
C ASP A 352 -3.29 15.43 -0.45
N LEU A 353 -4.26 15.62 0.44
CA LEU A 353 -5.57 14.96 0.33
C LEU A 353 -6.28 15.29 -0.99
N GLN A 354 -6.14 16.53 -1.48
CA GLN A 354 -6.78 16.95 -2.71
C GLN A 354 -6.01 16.45 -3.94
N LEU A 355 -4.68 16.50 -3.89
CA LEU A 355 -3.83 15.93 -4.93
C LEU A 355 -4.09 14.43 -5.09
N GLU A 356 -4.16 13.71 -3.98
CA GLU A 356 -4.44 12.27 -3.96
C GLU A 356 -5.83 11.95 -4.51
N TYR A 357 -6.85 12.70 -4.05
CA TYR A 357 -8.21 12.56 -4.56
C TYR A 357 -8.25 12.74 -6.08
N ASN A 358 -7.62 13.79 -6.59
CA ASN A 358 -7.58 14.08 -8.02
C ASN A 358 -6.85 12.98 -8.80
N LEU A 359 -5.71 12.50 -8.30
CA LEU A 359 -4.94 11.41 -8.91
C LEU A 359 -5.78 10.14 -9.02
N VAL A 360 -6.44 9.74 -7.93
CA VAL A 360 -7.25 8.51 -7.91
C VAL A 360 -8.49 8.67 -8.79
N MET A 361 -9.15 9.82 -8.81
CA MET A 361 -10.29 10.05 -9.71
C MET A 361 -9.86 9.99 -11.18
N ALA A 362 -8.69 10.53 -11.54
CA ALA A 362 -8.14 10.40 -12.87
C ALA A 362 -7.77 8.95 -13.22
N MET A 363 -7.26 8.16 -12.25
CA MET A 363 -7.03 6.72 -12.43
C MET A 363 -8.32 5.97 -12.75
N ILE A 364 -9.42 6.27 -12.04
CA ILE A 364 -10.73 5.66 -12.25
C ILE A 364 -11.27 6.06 -13.63
N GLU A 365 -11.22 7.35 -13.97
CA GLU A 365 -11.69 7.85 -15.27
C GLU A 365 -10.94 7.19 -16.43
N ASN A 366 -9.62 7.11 -16.35
CA ASN A 366 -8.79 6.47 -17.37
C ASN A 366 -9.08 4.96 -17.47
N ASN A 367 -9.32 4.29 -16.33
CA ASN A 367 -9.73 2.90 -16.32
C ASN A 367 -11.08 2.70 -17.03
N ASN A 368 -12.08 3.52 -16.71
CA ASN A 368 -13.43 3.37 -17.24
C ASN A 368 -13.49 3.71 -18.74
N LYS A 369 -12.80 4.76 -19.19
CA LYS A 369 -12.61 5.04 -20.63
C LYS A 369 -12.01 3.84 -21.36
N GLN A 370 -11.05 3.17 -20.73
CA GLN A 370 -10.39 2.02 -21.33
C GLN A 370 -11.30 0.78 -21.37
N VAL A 371 -12.15 0.58 -20.37
CA VAL A 371 -13.22 -0.43 -20.40
C VAL A 371 -14.17 -0.17 -21.58
N GLU A 372 -14.56 1.08 -21.84
CA GLU A 372 -15.41 1.45 -22.97
C GLU A 372 -14.73 1.20 -24.32
N ILE A 373 -13.44 1.53 -24.45
CA ILE A 373 -12.65 1.24 -25.65
C ILE A 373 -12.62 -0.27 -25.91
N GLU A 374 -12.33 -1.08 -24.90
CA GLU A 374 -12.27 -2.54 -25.01
C GLU A 374 -13.64 -3.14 -25.36
N ALA A 375 -14.72 -2.65 -24.74
CA ALA A 375 -16.09 -3.09 -25.04
C ALA A 375 -16.49 -2.81 -26.50
N ASN A 376 -15.93 -1.75 -27.11
CA ASN A 376 -16.14 -1.40 -28.51
C ASN A 376 -15.12 -2.05 -29.48
N GLY A 377 -14.34 -3.04 -29.01
CA GLY A 377 -13.35 -3.75 -29.83
C GLY A 377 -12.06 -2.98 -30.09
N GLY A 378 -11.86 -1.85 -29.39
CA GLY A 378 -10.63 -1.06 -29.44
C GLY A 378 -9.42 -1.76 -28.81
N PRO A 379 -8.20 -1.25 -29.04
CA PRO A 379 -6.99 -1.85 -28.53
C PRO A 379 -6.89 -1.71 -27.01
N TYR A 380 -6.28 -2.70 -26.38
CA TYR A 380 -5.91 -2.62 -24.98
C TYR A 380 -4.77 -1.61 -24.83
N LEU A 381 -4.98 -0.54 -24.06
CA LEU A 381 -3.93 0.46 -23.80
C LEU A 381 -3.25 0.19 -22.45
N ILE A 382 -1.92 0.35 -22.43
CA ILE A 382 -1.14 0.50 -21.20
C ILE A 382 -0.82 1.99 -21.03
N PRO A 383 -1.27 2.63 -19.94
CA PRO A 383 -0.91 4.01 -19.64
C PRO A 383 0.61 4.24 -19.69
N GLY A 384 1.04 5.27 -20.43
CA GLY A 384 2.45 5.63 -20.62
C GLY A 384 3.22 4.81 -21.66
N VAL A 385 2.63 3.72 -22.19
CA VAL A 385 3.23 2.89 -23.25
C VAL A 385 2.44 3.01 -24.55
N GLY A 386 1.12 3.16 -24.47
CA GLY A 386 0.23 3.24 -25.63
C GLY A 386 -0.51 1.92 -25.89
N PRO A 387 -1.01 1.69 -27.13
CA PRO A 387 -1.66 0.44 -27.47
C PRO A 387 -0.69 -0.71 -27.29
N LEU A 388 -1.14 -1.73 -26.57
CA LEU A 388 -0.40 -2.96 -26.43
C LEU A 388 -0.31 -3.60 -27.81
N PRO A 389 0.90 -3.71 -28.39
CA PRO A 389 1.03 -4.35 -29.68
C PRO A 389 0.56 -5.80 -29.52
N ARG A 390 -0.35 -6.26 -30.40
CA ARG A 390 -0.85 -7.65 -30.37
C ARG A 390 0.28 -8.67 -30.53
N THR A 391 1.31 -8.24 -31.25
CA THR A 391 2.57 -8.93 -31.44
C THR A 391 3.69 -7.90 -31.51
N ARG A 392 4.90 -8.26 -31.10
CA ARG A 392 6.13 -7.50 -31.32
C ARG A 392 6.67 -7.83 -32.71
N PRO A 393 6.57 -6.93 -33.69
CA PRO A 393 7.05 -7.21 -35.05
C PRO A 393 8.55 -7.51 -35.08
N GLU A 394 9.31 -6.96 -34.11
CA GLU A 394 10.73 -7.27 -33.96
C GLU A 394 11.01 -8.73 -33.54
N LEU A 395 10.00 -9.46 -33.06
CA LEU A 395 10.08 -10.88 -32.75
C LEU A 395 9.51 -11.78 -33.86
N GLU A 396 8.87 -11.23 -34.88
CA GLU A 396 8.25 -12.01 -35.94
C GLU A 396 9.30 -12.79 -36.74
N GLY A 397 9.08 -14.09 -36.94
CA GLY A 397 10.02 -14.97 -37.67
C GLY A 397 11.28 -15.39 -36.90
N THR A 398 11.52 -14.86 -35.69
CA THR A 398 12.66 -15.25 -34.84
C THR A 398 12.46 -16.63 -34.19
N GLY A 399 11.22 -17.13 -34.14
CA GLY A 399 10.85 -18.32 -33.37
C GLY A 399 10.88 -18.11 -31.85
N LEU A 400 11.01 -16.85 -31.41
CA LEU A 400 10.90 -16.44 -30.01
C LEU A 400 9.42 -16.31 -29.63
N TRP A 401 9.08 -16.76 -28.43
CA TRP A 401 7.73 -16.66 -27.89
C TRP A 401 7.41 -15.21 -27.55
N ASP A 402 6.29 -14.71 -28.08
CA ASP A 402 5.86 -13.35 -27.83
C ASP A 402 4.96 -13.29 -26.56
N PRO A 403 5.41 -12.63 -25.48
CA PRO A 403 4.57 -12.44 -24.28
C PRO A 403 3.24 -11.76 -24.55
N TYR A 404 3.12 -10.96 -25.61
CA TYR A 404 1.87 -10.29 -25.95
C TYR A 404 0.87 -11.21 -26.65
N GLU A 405 1.30 -12.34 -27.23
CA GLU A 405 0.41 -13.35 -27.81
C GLU A 405 -0.36 -14.15 -26.73
N THR A 406 0.25 -14.35 -25.56
CA THR A 406 -0.35 -15.14 -24.47
C THR A 406 -0.83 -14.31 -23.29
N TYR A 407 -0.38 -13.06 -23.17
CA TYR A 407 -0.92 -12.12 -22.20
C TYR A 407 -2.40 -11.90 -22.54
N ARG A 408 -3.28 -12.54 -21.77
CA ARG A 408 -4.69 -12.21 -21.74
C ARG A 408 -4.85 -11.14 -20.66
N PRO A 409 -5.05 -9.87 -21.03
CA PRO A 409 -5.38 -8.88 -20.04
C PRO A 409 -6.61 -9.37 -19.28
N THR A 410 -6.57 -9.26 -17.95
CA THR A 410 -7.79 -9.46 -17.17
C THR A 410 -8.80 -8.43 -17.66
N THR A 411 -10.01 -8.87 -18.00
CA THR A 411 -11.09 -7.97 -18.40
C THR A 411 -11.24 -6.91 -17.32
N ARG A 412 -11.05 -5.65 -17.69
CA ARG A 412 -11.20 -4.53 -16.77
C ARG A 412 -12.68 -4.37 -16.47
N GLU A 413 -12.99 -4.03 -15.23
CA GLU A 413 -14.35 -3.71 -14.80
C GLU A 413 -14.50 -2.21 -14.69
N HIS A 414 -15.71 -1.70 -14.98
CA HIS A 414 -16.06 -0.32 -14.69
C HIS A 414 -16.01 -0.09 -13.18
N ILE A 415 -15.29 0.94 -12.75
CA ILE A 415 -15.11 1.28 -11.34
C ILE A 415 -16.02 2.44 -11.00
N ASP A 416 -16.94 2.18 -10.07
CA ASP A 416 -17.77 3.20 -9.46
C ASP A 416 -17.36 3.37 -8.01
N VAL A 417 -17.16 4.61 -7.56
CA VAL A 417 -16.80 4.93 -6.18
C VAL A 417 -17.85 5.81 -5.50
N GLY A 418 -17.94 5.69 -4.18
CA GLY A 418 -18.89 6.41 -3.34
C GLY A 418 -18.50 6.40 -1.87
N LYS A 419 -19.27 7.11 -1.04
CA LYS A 419 -19.06 7.09 0.41
C LYS A 419 -19.51 5.75 0.98
N VAL A 420 -18.58 5.02 1.60
CA VAL A 420 -18.81 3.75 2.28
C VAL A 420 -18.59 3.96 3.78
N THR A 421 -19.56 3.55 4.59
CA THR A 421 -19.39 3.56 6.05
C THR A 421 -18.50 2.39 6.47
N ARG A 422 -17.35 2.70 7.06
CA ARG A 422 -16.40 1.70 7.58
C ARG A 422 -16.87 1.14 8.92
N TYR A 423 -17.29 2.01 9.82
CA TYR A 423 -17.80 1.64 11.14
C TYR A 423 -18.69 2.75 11.69
N THR A 424 -19.56 2.37 12.62
CA THR A 424 -20.27 3.28 13.52
C THR A 424 -19.60 3.19 14.89
N GLY A 425 -19.25 4.33 15.46
CA GLY A 425 -18.39 4.40 16.62
C GLY A 425 -18.61 5.65 17.45
N VAL A 426 -17.95 5.71 18.61
CA VAL A 426 -17.75 6.96 19.34
C VAL A 426 -16.51 7.64 18.77
N MET A 427 -16.72 8.80 18.17
CA MET A 427 -15.69 9.65 17.60
C MET A 427 -15.25 10.69 18.63
N PHE A 428 -13.94 10.92 18.71
CA PHE A 428 -13.36 11.95 19.56
C PHE A 428 -12.90 13.15 18.73
N SER A 429 -12.93 14.34 19.32
CA SER A 429 -12.43 15.57 18.70
C SER A 429 -10.90 15.55 18.58
N GLN A 430 -10.34 16.39 17.70
CA GLN A 430 -8.88 16.48 17.54
C GLN A 430 -8.13 16.78 18.85
N PRO A 431 -8.62 17.66 19.75
CA PRO A 431 -7.99 17.85 21.05
C PRO A 431 -7.93 16.58 21.91
N ILE A 432 -9.01 15.79 21.98
CA ILE A 432 -9.03 14.52 22.72
C ILE A 432 -8.11 13.49 22.06
N GLN A 433 -8.11 13.40 20.73
CA GLN A 433 -7.19 12.51 20.02
C GLN A 433 -5.73 12.91 20.28
N SER A 434 -5.43 14.20 20.37
CA SER A 434 -4.10 14.71 20.71
C SER A 434 -3.73 14.38 22.17
N PHE A 435 -4.67 14.49 23.10
CA PHE A 435 -4.49 14.05 24.49
C PHE A 435 -4.15 12.56 24.56
N LEU A 436 -4.91 11.71 23.86
CA LEU A 436 -4.68 10.25 23.81
C LEU A 436 -3.35 9.91 23.12
N ALA A 437 -3.03 10.55 22.00
CA ALA A 437 -1.77 10.32 21.28
C ALA A 437 -0.55 10.59 22.17
N LYS A 438 -0.58 11.66 22.99
CA LYS A 438 0.47 11.94 23.97
C LYS A 438 0.63 10.83 25.01
N GLN A 439 -0.47 10.19 25.43
CA GLN A 439 -0.38 9.02 26.30
C GLN A 439 0.28 7.85 25.56
N GLY A 440 -0.04 7.65 24.27
CA GLY A 440 0.43 6.56 23.42
C GLY A 440 1.91 6.62 22.99
N GLN A 441 2.54 7.80 23.00
CA GLN A 441 3.88 8.02 22.46
C GLN A 441 5.02 7.53 23.36
N ALA A 442 6.18 7.28 22.74
CA ALA A 442 7.41 6.89 23.43
C ALA A 442 7.87 7.98 24.42
N PHE A 443 8.52 7.55 25.50
CA PHE A 443 8.90 8.29 26.71
C PHE A 443 9.43 9.71 26.43
N ASP A 444 8.58 10.71 26.65
CA ASP A 444 8.99 12.09 26.94
C ASP A 444 8.89 12.28 28.46
N PRO A 445 10.02 12.42 29.19
CA PRO A 445 10.01 12.60 30.65
C PRO A 445 9.33 13.89 31.10
N GLU A 446 9.14 14.87 30.21
CA GLU A 446 8.48 16.14 30.54
C GLU A 446 6.95 16.06 30.41
N THR A 447 6.42 15.05 29.72
CA THR A 447 4.98 14.90 29.53
C THR A 447 4.32 14.22 30.72
N GLU A 448 3.44 14.94 31.41
CA GLU A 448 2.59 14.37 32.47
C GLU A 448 1.75 13.21 31.92
N ARG A 449 1.99 12.00 32.43
CA ARG A 449 1.28 10.79 32.03
C ARG A 449 0.12 10.51 32.98
N TRP A 450 -1.07 10.61 32.42
CA TRP A 450 -2.32 10.27 33.09
C TRP A 450 -2.58 8.76 33.01
N ILE A 451 -2.03 8.11 31.98
CA ILE A 451 -2.21 6.69 31.71
C ILE A 451 -0.84 6.04 31.51
N GLU A 452 -0.48 5.17 32.43
CA GLU A 452 0.73 4.35 32.33
C GLU A 452 0.57 3.24 31.27
N ARG A 453 1.70 2.72 30.78
CA ARG A 453 1.73 1.58 29.86
C ARG A 453 1.40 0.26 30.60
N PRO A 454 0.89 -0.77 29.89
CA PRO A 454 0.78 -2.11 30.44
C PRO A 454 2.16 -2.63 30.83
N LEU A 455 2.24 -3.36 31.94
CA LEU A 455 3.51 -3.87 32.48
C LEU A 455 4.24 -4.76 31.46
N SER A 456 3.49 -5.56 30.70
CA SER A 456 4.02 -6.45 29.66
C SER A 456 4.82 -5.76 28.55
N ILE A 457 4.62 -4.45 28.34
CA ILE A 457 5.29 -3.68 27.29
C ILE A 457 6.08 -2.47 27.82
N GLU A 458 6.24 -2.36 29.14
CA GLU A 458 6.89 -1.21 29.77
C GLU A 458 8.35 -1.07 29.33
N ASP A 459 9.08 -2.19 29.25
CA ASP A 459 10.49 -2.23 28.85
C ASP A 459 10.70 -2.26 27.32
N LYS A 460 9.63 -2.27 26.52
CA LYS A 460 9.75 -2.36 25.06
C LYS A 460 10.15 -1.01 24.48
N ASN A 461 11.05 -1.03 23.49
CA ASN A 461 11.34 0.14 22.69
C ASN A 461 10.16 0.44 21.75
N LEU A 462 9.42 1.50 22.07
CA LEU A 462 8.24 1.93 21.32
C LEU A 462 8.55 2.84 20.12
N GLN A 463 9.81 3.17 19.83
CA GLN A 463 10.16 3.98 18.65
C GLN A 463 9.67 3.36 17.32
N LYS A 464 9.44 2.05 17.34
CA LYS A 464 8.99 1.24 16.20
C LYS A 464 7.48 1.04 16.14
N TRP A 465 6.75 1.55 17.12
CA TRP A 465 5.31 1.36 17.25
C TRP A 465 4.57 2.48 16.54
N VAL A 466 3.45 2.12 15.93
CA VAL A 466 2.58 3.06 15.22
C VAL A 466 1.45 3.45 16.15
N VAL A 467 1.31 4.76 16.40
CA VAL A 467 0.15 5.36 17.06
C VAL A 467 -0.90 5.66 15.97
N PRO A 468 -2.15 5.15 16.09
CA PRO A 468 -3.19 5.47 15.11
C PRO A 468 -3.54 6.95 15.07
N ASP A 469 -3.74 7.49 13.87
CA ASP A 469 -4.20 8.88 13.66
C ASP A 469 -5.69 9.09 14.00
N ASP A 470 -6.44 8.02 14.27
CA ASP A 470 -7.89 8.05 14.51
C ASP A 470 -8.23 7.20 15.74
N MET A 471 -8.18 7.83 16.91
CA MET A 471 -8.58 7.22 18.18
C MET A 471 -10.11 7.26 18.28
N HIS A 472 -10.74 6.10 18.42
CA HIS A 472 -12.19 5.95 18.46
C HIS A 472 -12.58 4.68 19.23
N VAL A 473 -13.86 4.57 19.59
CA VAL A 473 -14.45 3.31 20.07
C VAL A 473 -15.36 2.75 18.99
N THR A 474 -14.97 1.63 18.38
CA THR A 474 -15.83 0.96 17.39
C THR A 474 -17.00 0.28 18.09
N LEU A 475 -18.24 0.64 17.72
CA LEU A 475 -19.46 0.02 18.24
C LEU A 475 -19.96 -1.09 17.32
N CYS A 476 -19.90 -0.87 16.01
CA CYS A 476 -20.15 -1.89 14.99
C CYS A 476 -19.41 -1.58 13.68
N MET A 477 -19.11 -2.62 12.91
CA MET A 477 -18.58 -2.46 11.55
C MET A 477 -19.71 -2.07 10.59
N GLY A 478 -19.44 -1.15 9.66
CA GLY A 478 -20.44 -0.59 8.77
C GLY A 478 -21.40 0.40 9.43
N SER A 479 -22.48 0.72 8.73
CA SER A 479 -23.57 1.53 9.27
C SER A 479 -24.39 0.74 10.27
N ALA A 480 -24.60 1.32 11.44
CA ALA A 480 -25.55 0.81 12.42
C ALA A 480 -26.97 0.80 11.83
N ASN A 481 -27.72 -0.27 12.07
CA ASN A 481 -29.14 -0.29 11.70
C ASN A 481 -29.94 0.70 12.58
N THR A 482 -31.15 1.05 12.13
CA THR A 482 -31.97 2.09 12.77
C THR A 482 -32.29 1.77 14.24
N ASP A 483 -32.50 0.51 14.59
CA ASP A 483 -32.87 0.12 15.95
C ASP A 483 -31.67 0.19 16.90
N TYR A 484 -30.51 -0.26 16.43
CA TYR A 484 -29.25 -0.12 17.16
C TYR A 484 -28.85 1.35 17.31
N LEU A 485 -29.05 2.17 16.27
CA LEU A 485 -28.86 3.62 16.36
C LEU A 485 -29.75 4.23 17.44
N LYS A 486 -31.03 3.86 17.51
CA LYS A 486 -31.92 4.34 18.59
C LYS A 486 -31.41 3.94 19.97
N GLN A 487 -30.90 2.72 20.13
CA GLN A 487 -30.35 2.22 21.40
C GLN A 487 -29.14 3.04 21.88
N ILE A 488 -28.29 3.51 20.96
CA ILE A 488 -27.11 4.32 21.29
C ILE A 488 -27.36 5.84 21.25
N GLY A 489 -28.62 6.29 21.12
CA GLY A 489 -29.02 7.70 21.08
C GLY A 489 -28.97 8.36 19.69
N GLY A 490 -28.55 7.63 18.66
CA GLY A 490 -28.50 8.07 17.27
C GLY A 490 -27.22 8.81 16.89
N ILE A 491 -27.03 9.05 15.58
CA ILE A 491 -25.86 9.78 15.07
C ILE A 491 -25.85 11.22 15.58
N GLY A 492 -24.74 11.63 16.18
CA GLY A 492 -24.52 12.93 16.80
C GLY A 492 -24.85 12.98 18.29
N ALA A 493 -25.28 11.87 18.90
CA ALA A 493 -25.48 11.81 20.35
C ALA A 493 -24.15 11.94 21.11
N THR A 494 -24.18 12.64 22.24
CA THR A 494 -23.03 12.78 23.15
C THR A 494 -22.91 11.52 24.01
N VAL A 495 -21.73 10.93 24.07
CA VAL A 495 -21.44 9.75 24.90
C VAL A 495 -20.27 10.05 25.83
N PHE A 496 -20.39 9.64 27.09
CA PHE A 496 -19.32 9.74 28.07
C PHE A 496 -18.65 8.38 28.22
N VAL A 497 -17.34 8.35 27.98
CA VAL A 497 -16.55 7.11 27.89
C VAL A 497 -15.52 7.10 29.01
N GLU A 498 -15.71 6.24 30.01
CA GLU A 498 -14.77 6.06 31.12
C GLU A 498 -13.67 5.08 30.74
N ILE A 499 -12.41 5.45 30.98
CA ILE A 499 -11.24 4.58 30.83
C ILE A 499 -11.08 3.76 32.11
N VAL A 500 -11.10 2.43 32.01
CA VAL A 500 -11.13 1.55 33.19
C VAL A 500 -9.93 0.62 33.32
N ALA A 501 -9.32 0.25 32.19
CA ALA A 501 -8.17 -0.63 32.20
C ALA A 501 -7.28 -0.38 30.97
N LYS A 502 -6.03 -0.82 31.06
CA LYS A 502 -5.05 -0.87 29.98
C LYS A 502 -4.72 -2.33 29.70
N GLY A 503 -4.33 -2.66 28.48
CA GLY A 503 -4.01 -4.04 28.13
C GLY A 503 -3.08 -4.12 26.95
N ALA A 504 -2.45 -5.28 26.80
CA ALA A 504 -1.58 -5.58 25.69
C ALA A 504 -1.92 -6.93 25.06
N PHE A 505 -1.52 -7.11 23.80
CA PHE A 505 -1.66 -8.39 23.11
C PHE A 505 -0.33 -8.77 22.48
N ASN A 506 0.20 -9.93 22.86
CA ASN A 506 1.44 -10.52 22.33
C ASN A 506 2.64 -9.56 22.32
N ASP A 507 2.76 -8.67 23.31
CA ASP A 507 3.78 -7.62 23.38
C ASP A 507 3.87 -6.72 22.12
N ARG A 508 2.80 -6.66 21.32
CA ARG A 508 2.78 -5.99 20.01
C ARG A 508 1.63 -5.02 19.86
N ILE A 509 0.75 -4.95 20.86
CA ILE A 509 -0.41 -4.05 20.87
C ILE A 509 -0.54 -3.47 22.25
N TRP A 510 -0.94 -2.21 22.30
CA TRP A 510 -1.40 -1.52 23.49
C TRP A 510 -2.78 -0.93 23.23
N ALA A 511 -3.73 -1.16 24.13
CA ALA A 511 -5.04 -0.54 24.09
C ALA A 511 -5.55 -0.13 25.47
N LEU A 512 -6.57 0.71 25.47
CA LEU A 512 -7.37 1.08 26.64
C LEU A 512 -8.73 0.42 26.56
N LYS A 513 -9.15 -0.25 27.63
CA LYS A 513 -10.52 -0.70 27.82
C LYS A 513 -11.34 0.44 28.36
N VAL A 514 -12.51 0.61 27.78
CA VAL A 514 -13.45 1.65 28.16
C VAL A 514 -14.80 1.07 28.54
N LYS A 515 -15.62 1.85 29.23
CA LYS A 515 -17.04 1.56 29.48
C LYS A 515 -17.87 2.84 29.39
N GLU A 516 -19.19 2.70 29.41
CA GLU A 516 -20.08 3.85 29.57
C GLU A 516 -19.87 4.50 30.93
N PHE A 517 -19.71 5.82 30.94
CA PHE A 517 -19.84 6.61 32.15
C PHE A 517 -21.32 6.96 32.35
N ALA A 518 -21.95 6.38 33.37
CA ALA A 518 -23.35 6.60 33.66
C ALA A 518 -23.57 8.04 34.15
N VAL A 519 -24.20 8.87 33.31
CA VAL A 519 -24.55 10.25 33.68
C VAL A 519 -25.53 10.20 34.86
N PRO A 520 -25.22 10.85 36.00
CA PRO A 520 -26.09 10.73 37.17
C PRO A 520 -27.50 11.27 36.88
N PRO A 521 -28.57 10.59 37.36
CA PRO A 521 -29.96 10.97 37.06
C PRO A 521 -30.31 12.43 37.39
N ALA A 522 -29.62 13.02 38.37
CA ALA A 522 -29.77 14.44 38.74
C ALA A 522 -29.48 15.41 37.58
N TYR A 523 -28.65 15.01 36.62
CA TYR A 523 -28.32 15.80 35.43
C TYR A 523 -29.23 15.50 34.24
N LEU A 524 -29.95 14.38 34.26
CA LEU A 524 -30.89 13.98 33.20
C LEU A 524 -32.30 14.58 33.39
N SER A 525 -32.71 14.86 34.63
CA SER A 525 -34.10 15.26 34.96
C SER A 525 -34.48 16.68 34.50
N THR A 526 -33.51 17.53 34.14
CA THR A 526 -33.74 18.93 33.77
C THR A 526 -34.40 19.15 32.41
N THR A 527 -34.63 18.10 31.60
CA THR A 527 -35.10 18.22 30.21
C THR A 527 -36.54 17.76 29.95
N ALA A 528 -37.25 17.15 30.92
CA ALA A 528 -38.47 16.39 30.61
C ALA A 528 -39.83 16.95 31.09
N SER A 529 -39.92 18.00 31.91
CA SER A 529 -41.23 18.49 32.39
C SER A 529 -41.87 19.55 31.48
N ASN A 530 -42.33 19.13 30.30
CA ASN A 530 -43.28 19.91 29.50
C ASN A 530 -44.69 19.70 30.05
N GLY A 531 -45.11 20.55 30.99
CA GLY A 531 -46.52 20.59 31.39
C GLY A 531 -46.74 21.08 32.82
N THR A 532 -47.31 22.28 32.90
CA THR A 532 -47.91 22.92 34.10
C THR A 532 -46.96 23.47 35.17
N THR A 533 -46.97 24.81 35.22
CA THR A 533 -46.40 25.76 36.20
C THR A 533 -44.89 26.02 36.21
N PRO A 534 -44.45 27.30 36.12
CA PRO A 534 -43.05 27.70 36.24
C PRO A 534 -42.61 27.60 37.71
N GLY A 535 -42.31 26.39 38.16
CA GLY A 535 -41.60 26.15 39.40
C GLY A 535 -40.11 26.45 39.23
N HIS A 536 -39.50 27.09 40.23
CA HIS A 536 -38.06 27.36 40.27
C HIS A 536 -37.22 26.13 39.90
N PRO A 537 -36.12 26.27 39.14
CA PRO A 537 -35.20 25.17 38.91
C PRO A 537 -34.72 24.63 40.26
N THR A 538 -34.98 23.35 40.51
CA THR A 538 -34.44 22.65 41.68
C THR A 538 -32.93 22.86 41.66
N PRO A 539 -32.31 23.38 42.75
CA PRO A 539 -30.87 23.54 42.81
C PRO A 539 -30.20 22.21 42.46
N LEU A 540 -29.17 22.24 41.61
CA LEU A 540 -28.31 21.07 41.42
C LEU A 540 -27.90 20.57 42.81
N PRO A 541 -27.90 19.23 43.04
CA PRO A 541 -27.48 18.68 44.32
C PRO A 541 -26.12 19.28 44.69
N ALA A 542 -25.99 19.74 45.93
CA ALA A 542 -24.71 20.24 46.41
C ALA A 542 -23.65 19.14 46.21
N PRO A 543 -22.41 19.49 45.79
CA PRO A 543 -21.33 18.52 45.69
C PRO A 543 -21.16 17.86 47.07
N GLY A 544 -21.52 16.59 47.17
CA GLY A 544 -21.69 15.91 48.44
C GLY A 544 -21.35 14.44 48.31
N ASP A 545 -20.18 14.08 48.86
CA ASP A 545 -19.65 12.77 49.29
C ASP A 545 -19.85 11.52 48.41
N GLY A 546 -20.36 11.67 47.19
CA GLY A 546 -20.46 10.58 46.23
C GLY A 546 -19.15 10.38 45.48
N ASP A 547 -18.81 9.11 45.25
CA ASP A 547 -17.78 8.59 44.33
C ASP A 547 -17.76 9.28 42.94
N GLN A 548 -18.81 10.03 42.59
CA GLN A 548 -19.01 10.72 41.30
C GLN A 548 -18.16 11.98 41.09
N ASP A 549 -17.66 12.63 42.15
CA ASP A 549 -16.76 13.79 41.99
C ASP A 549 -15.29 13.38 41.79
N ASP A 550 -14.95 12.10 41.98
CA ASP A 550 -13.61 11.57 41.72
C ASP A 550 -13.40 11.20 40.24
N VAL A 551 -13.73 12.14 39.36
CA VAL A 551 -13.61 12.00 37.91
C VAL A 551 -12.96 13.22 37.29
N VAL A 552 -12.19 13.01 36.25
CA VAL A 552 -11.68 14.06 35.36
C VAL A 552 -12.33 13.90 34.00
N VAL A 553 -12.98 14.96 33.54
CA VAL A 553 -13.69 14.98 32.25
C VAL A 553 -12.87 15.74 31.23
N VAL A 554 -12.51 15.08 30.12
CA VAL A 554 -11.84 15.71 28.97
C VAL A 554 -12.90 16.07 27.93
N ALA A 555 -13.17 17.37 27.81
CA ALA A 555 -14.18 17.90 26.90
C ALA A 555 -13.71 17.89 25.43
N PRO A 556 -14.62 18.01 24.44
CA PRO A 556 -14.23 18.05 23.04
C PRO A 556 -13.33 19.24 22.66
N SER A 557 -13.32 20.31 23.47
CA SER A 557 -12.39 21.44 23.35
C SER A 557 -10.94 21.09 23.72
N GLY A 558 -10.72 19.97 24.44
CA GLY A 558 -9.45 19.62 25.08
C GLY A 558 -9.31 20.16 26.50
N GLU A 559 -10.28 20.95 26.97
CA GLU A 559 -10.33 21.41 28.36
C GLU A 559 -10.57 20.22 29.30
N ILE A 560 -9.86 20.23 30.42
CA ILE A 560 -9.90 19.19 31.45
C ILE A 560 -10.63 19.76 32.65
N PHE A 561 -11.72 19.10 33.04
CA PHE A 561 -12.55 19.50 34.17
C PHE A 561 -12.35 18.55 35.35
N ASP A 562 -12.16 19.13 36.53
CA ASP A 562 -12.11 18.40 37.77
C ASP A 562 -13.54 18.19 38.31
N GLY A 563 -14.08 16.98 38.12
CA GLY A 563 -15.44 16.61 38.47
C GLY A 563 -16.46 16.81 37.33
N PHE A 564 -17.47 15.94 37.29
CA PHE A 564 -18.54 16.00 36.29
C PHE A 564 -19.42 17.26 36.44
N ALA A 565 -19.63 17.73 37.67
CA ALA A 565 -20.40 18.94 37.94
C ALA A 565 -19.78 20.20 37.29
N ALA A 566 -18.46 20.32 37.33
CA ALA A 566 -17.72 21.43 36.73
C ALA A 566 -17.88 21.44 35.21
N PHE A 567 -17.68 20.27 34.57
CA PHE A 567 -17.94 20.09 33.14
C PHE A 567 -19.38 20.44 32.78
N TRP A 568 -20.36 19.89 33.52
CA TRP A 568 -21.77 20.08 33.23
C TRP A 568 -22.15 21.57 33.29
N LYS A 569 -21.71 22.28 34.34
CA LYS A 569 -21.95 23.72 34.50
C LYS A 569 -21.34 24.56 33.37
N ALA A 570 -20.20 24.15 32.82
CA ALA A 570 -19.53 24.87 31.74
C ALA A 570 -20.23 24.71 30.39
N HIS A 571 -20.79 23.52 30.11
CA HIS A 571 -21.38 23.20 28.80
C HIS A 571 -22.91 23.27 28.76
N TYR A 572 -23.60 23.11 29.90
CA TYR A 572 -25.04 23.20 29.98
C TYR A 572 -25.49 24.67 30.10
N THR A 573 -26.13 25.18 29.05
CA THR A 573 -26.82 26.48 29.10
C THR A 573 -28.33 26.24 29.26
N PRO A 574 -28.97 26.70 30.35
CA PRO A 574 -30.41 26.56 30.51
C PRO A 574 -31.18 27.23 29.35
N PRO A 575 -32.30 26.66 28.89
CA PRO A 575 -33.10 27.21 27.78
C PRO A 575 -33.48 28.69 27.95
N GLN A 576 -33.67 29.17 29.18
CA GLN A 576 -34.06 30.55 29.46
C GLN A 576 -32.99 31.61 29.08
N GLN A 577 -31.72 31.24 28.96
CA GLN A 577 -30.66 32.17 28.53
C GLN A 577 -30.48 32.27 27.01
N ARG A 578 -30.98 31.30 26.24
CA ARG A 578 -30.92 31.35 24.75
C ARG A 578 -31.75 32.49 24.18
N ASN A 579 -32.85 32.88 24.83
CA ASN A 579 -33.76 33.92 24.34
C ASN A 579 -33.31 35.38 24.61
N ARG A 580 -32.18 35.62 25.29
CA ARG A 580 -31.69 36.99 25.57
C ARG A 580 -30.43 37.42 24.82
N ARG A 581 -29.74 36.51 24.13
CA ARG A 581 -28.52 36.84 23.35
C ARG A 581 -28.72 36.95 21.84
N ALA A 582 -29.97 36.87 21.35
CA ALA A 582 -30.29 37.05 19.94
C ALA A 582 -30.60 38.50 19.54
N SER A 583 -30.31 39.49 20.39
CA SER A 583 -30.41 40.90 20.01
C SER A 583 -29.13 41.65 20.34
N VAL A 584 -28.50 42.18 19.28
CA VAL A 584 -27.53 43.28 19.25
C VAL A 584 -26.15 42.95 19.82
N ASP A 585 -25.22 42.58 18.94
CA ASP A 585 -24.06 43.44 18.65
C ASP A 585 -23.35 42.96 17.39
N GLY A 586 -23.18 43.87 16.44
CA GLY A 586 -22.32 43.67 15.29
C GLY A 586 -20.89 44.00 15.69
N ASP A 587 -19.93 43.15 15.31
CA ASP A 587 -18.57 43.64 15.18
C ASP A 587 -17.81 42.97 14.04
N ARG A 588 -17.06 43.83 13.36
CA ARG A 588 -16.20 43.57 12.21
C ARG A 588 -14.84 43.10 12.73
N GLY A 589 -14.22 42.17 12.00
CA GLY A 589 -12.76 42.02 12.02
C GLY A 589 -12.23 40.76 12.68
N ALA A 590 -12.20 39.66 11.93
CA ALA A 590 -11.18 38.62 12.08
C ALA A 590 -11.00 37.92 10.73
N MET A 591 -10.14 38.50 9.90
CA MET A 591 -9.64 37.90 8.67
C MET A 591 -8.63 36.81 9.05
N LEU A 592 -9.12 35.64 9.44
CA LEU A 592 -8.30 34.44 9.59
C LEU A 592 -8.21 33.76 8.22
N VAL A 593 -6.99 33.55 7.74
CA VAL A 593 -6.68 32.76 6.54
C VAL A 593 -7.21 31.34 6.74
N ARG A 594 -8.47 31.12 6.36
CA ARG A 594 -9.06 29.79 6.18
C ARG A 594 -8.46 29.20 4.91
N ARG A 595 -7.39 28.42 5.03
CA ARG A 595 -7.09 27.38 4.04
C ARG A 595 -8.31 26.46 3.96
N ARG A 596 -9.07 26.58 2.86
CA ARG A 596 -10.17 25.68 2.49
C ARG A 596 -9.56 24.37 1.99
N SER A 597 -9.54 23.34 2.82
CA SER A 597 -9.62 21.95 2.36
C SER A 597 -11.01 21.41 2.74
N THR A 598 -11.93 21.45 1.79
CA THR A 598 -13.34 21.05 1.97
C THR A 598 -13.60 19.57 1.76
N LEU A 599 -12.58 18.71 1.80
CA LEU A 599 -12.71 17.26 1.94
C LEU A 599 -12.92 16.87 3.42
N ARG A 600 -13.90 17.48 4.10
CA ARG A 600 -14.30 17.00 5.42
C ARG A 600 -15.29 15.85 5.26
N VAL A 601 -14.82 14.63 5.51
CA VAL A 601 -15.60 13.39 5.45
C VAL A 601 -16.59 13.25 6.64
N TRP A 602 -16.85 14.32 7.39
CA TRP A 602 -17.65 14.30 8.62
C TRP A 602 -18.79 15.33 8.57
N THR A 603 -20.04 14.85 8.68
CA THR A 603 -21.26 15.69 8.78
C THR A 603 -21.65 16.02 10.23
N VAL A 604 -20.97 15.42 11.21
CA VAL A 604 -21.21 15.65 12.65
C VAL A 604 -20.10 16.53 13.20
N ASP A 605 -20.47 17.60 13.89
CA ASP A 605 -19.52 18.50 14.53
C ASP A 605 -19.04 17.89 15.85
N VAL A 606 -18.00 17.07 15.78
CA VAL A 606 -17.38 16.39 16.93
C VAL A 606 -16.76 17.33 17.96
N SER A 607 -16.73 18.64 17.68
CA SER A 607 -16.22 19.66 18.62
C SER A 607 -17.30 20.17 19.59
N LYS A 608 -18.57 19.80 19.39
CA LYS A 608 -19.70 20.28 20.18
C LYS A 608 -20.21 19.20 21.13
N VAL A 609 -20.63 19.65 22.31
CA VAL A 609 -21.36 18.84 23.29
C VAL A 609 -22.86 19.09 23.06
N ASP A 610 -23.62 18.02 22.82
CA ASP A 610 -25.07 18.03 22.70
C ASP A 610 -25.67 17.32 23.92
N LEU A 611 -25.90 18.08 24.99
CA LEU A 611 -26.46 17.56 26.25
C LEU A 611 -27.97 17.27 26.18
N GLU A 612 -28.65 17.69 25.09
CA GLU A 612 -30.06 17.35 24.86
C GLU A 612 -30.21 15.92 24.31
N ARG A 613 -29.12 15.35 23.77
CA ARG A 613 -29.10 14.01 23.20
C ARG A 613 -27.91 13.22 23.72
N ILE A 614 -28.08 12.64 24.91
CA ILE A 614 -27.12 11.73 25.52
C ILE A 614 -27.35 10.33 24.96
N GLY A 615 -26.29 9.72 24.46
CA GLY A 615 -26.26 8.36 23.94
C GLY A 615 -25.71 7.36 24.95
N HIS A 616 -25.61 6.10 24.51
CA HIS A 616 -25.18 4.96 25.33
C HIS A 616 -24.05 4.19 24.65
N LEU A 617 -23.21 3.53 25.44
CA LEU A 617 -22.15 2.66 24.93
C LEU A 617 -22.66 1.21 24.87
N ALA A 618 -23.51 0.91 23.89
CA ALA A 618 -23.87 -0.45 23.56
C ALA A 618 -22.94 -1.00 22.47
N LEU A 619 -22.58 -2.28 22.56
CA LEU A 619 -21.84 -2.99 21.51
C LEU A 619 -22.77 -3.94 20.76
N TYR A 620 -22.55 -4.10 19.46
CA TYR A 620 -23.36 -4.98 18.63
C TYR A 620 -23.18 -6.46 19.01
N ARG A 621 -22.02 -6.81 19.58
CA ARG A 621 -21.72 -8.14 20.12
C ARG A 621 -21.46 -8.03 21.61
N SER A 622 -22.24 -8.76 22.41
CA SER A 622 -22.17 -8.74 23.88
C SER A 622 -20.80 -9.14 24.45
N GLU A 623 -20.07 -10.02 23.76
CA GLU A 623 -18.76 -10.50 24.19
C GLU A 623 -17.59 -9.56 23.83
N ALA A 624 -17.83 -8.58 22.96
CA ALA A 624 -16.77 -7.66 22.56
C ALA A 624 -16.45 -6.69 23.71
N THR A 625 -15.17 -6.38 23.89
CA THR A 625 -14.74 -5.34 24.83
C THR A 625 -14.58 -4.01 24.07
N PRO A 626 -15.25 -2.93 24.49
CA PRO A 626 -15.04 -1.63 23.86
C PRO A 626 -13.67 -1.10 24.27
N HIS A 627 -12.89 -0.66 23.29
CA HIS A 627 -11.52 -0.27 23.50
C HIS A 627 -11.05 0.81 22.53
N ILE A 628 -9.94 1.45 22.87
CA ILE A 628 -9.20 2.41 22.05
C ILE A 628 -7.79 1.83 21.84
N THR A 629 -7.39 1.59 20.58
CA THR A 629 -6.03 1.11 20.27
C THR A 629 -5.04 2.26 20.38
N MET A 630 -4.11 2.19 21.33
CA MET A 630 -3.14 3.28 21.58
C MET A 630 -1.92 3.19 20.68
N ALA A 631 -1.37 1.99 20.51
CA ALA A 631 -0.19 1.75 19.69
C ALA A 631 -0.10 0.28 19.26
N TYR A 632 0.59 0.00 18.15
CA TYR A 632 0.87 -1.38 17.72
C TYR A 632 2.18 -1.51 16.92
N ASP A 633 2.79 -2.69 16.99
CA ASP A 633 4.03 -3.04 16.31
C ASP A 633 3.75 -3.54 14.88
N ARG A 634 3.78 -2.60 13.93
CA ARG A 634 3.55 -2.93 12.52
C ARG A 634 4.65 -3.80 11.91
N LEU A 635 5.88 -3.74 12.43
CA LEU A 635 7.04 -4.42 11.84
C LEU A 635 6.89 -5.93 11.94
N ASN A 636 6.28 -6.37 13.03
CA ASN A 636 5.94 -7.75 13.30
C ASN A 636 4.61 -8.20 12.67
N GLY A 637 4.05 -7.39 11.74
CA GLY A 637 2.84 -7.69 10.99
C GLY A 637 1.54 -7.48 11.78
N THR A 638 1.62 -6.91 12.98
CA THR A 638 0.45 -6.65 13.83
C THR A 638 -0.38 -5.49 13.28
N ARG A 639 -1.69 -5.56 13.50
CA ARG A 639 -2.66 -4.55 13.04
C ARG A 639 -3.44 -4.01 14.22
N ALA A 640 -3.83 -2.74 14.15
CA ALA A 640 -4.65 -2.12 15.20
C ALA A 640 -5.88 -2.95 15.59
N VAL A 641 -6.59 -3.54 14.61
CA VAL A 641 -7.79 -4.38 14.84
C VAL A 641 -7.56 -5.58 15.76
N GLU A 642 -6.31 -6.02 15.93
CA GLU A 642 -5.98 -7.12 16.82
C GLU A 642 -6.07 -6.74 18.30
N SER A 643 -6.23 -5.47 18.66
CA SER A 643 -6.54 -5.05 20.04
C SER A 643 -7.84 -5.67 20.57
N GLY A 644 -8.77 -6.04 19.70
CA GLY A 644 -9.97 -6.79 20.09
C GLY A 644 -9.70 -8.21 20.61
N LYS A 645 -8.44 -8.68 20.56
CA LYS A 645 -8.00 -9.98 21.08
C LYS A 645 -7.41 -9.90 22.49
N ILE A 646 -7.35 -8.71 23.10
CA ILE A 646 -6.83 -8.52 24.46
C ILE A 646 -7.80 -9.16 25.45
N MET A 647 -7.31 -10.15 26.19
CA MET A 647 -8.06 -10.83 27.24
C MET A 647 -7.62 -10.36 28.64
N ASP A 648 -6.32 -10.05 28.79
CA ASP A 648 -5.72 -9.64 30.04
C ASP A 648 -5.71 -8.11 30.15
N TRP A 649 -6.57 -7.58 31.01
CA TRP A 649 -6.73 -6.14 31.23
C TRP A 649 -6.27 -5.76 32.64
N GLU A 650 -5.33 -4.82 32.72
CA GLU A 650 -4.82 -4.23 33.96
C GLU A 650 -5.68 -3.02 34.35
N ALA A 651 -6.33 -3.05 35.51
CA ALA A 651 -7.16 -1.94 35.98
C ALA A 651 -6.34 -0.65 36.16
N ILE A 652 -6.93 0.49 35.78
CA ILE A 652 -6.31 1.82 35.97
C ILE A 652 -6.67 2.41 37.35
N SER A 653 -7.70 1.89 38.02
CA SER A 653 -8.16 2.32 39.34
C SER A 653 -7.18 1.93 40.46
N GLY A 654 -6.80 2.89 41.29
CA GLY A 654 -6.06 2.71 42.53
C GLY A 654 -6.42 3.82 43.52
N GLU A 655 -6.21 3.61 44.83
CA GLU A 655 -6.49 4.62 45.85
C GLU A 655 -5.83 5.97 45.49
N GLY A 656 -6.64 7.02 45.37
CA GLY A 656 -6.19 8.38 45.06
C GLY A 656 -6.02 8.73 43.57
N LYS A 657 -6.30 7.82 42.62
CA LYS A 657 -6.31 8.14 41.18
C LYS A 657 -7.73 8.47 40.70
N LYS A 658 -7.93 9.70 40.20
CA LYS A 658 -9.19 10.13 39.59
C LYS A 658 -9.51 9.30 38.34
N ARG A 659 -10.79 8.99 38.11
CA ARG A 659 -11.24 8.27 36.91
C ARG A 659 -11.26 9.20 35.70
N ILE A 660 -10.84 8.73 34.53
CA ILE A 660 -10.77 9.57 33.33
C ILE A 660 -12.00 9.31 32.45
N VAL A 661 -12.75 10.36 32.14
CA VAL A 661 -13.94 10.33 31.30
C VAL A 661 -13.70 11.18 30.05
N LEU A 662 -13.85 10.57 28.88
CA LEU A 662 -13.76 11.25 27.59
C LEU A 662 -15.16 11.58 27.07
N VAL A 663 -15.34 12.78 26.52
CA VAL A 663 -16.59 13.17 25.87
C VAL A 663 -16.48 12.91 24.37
N GLY A 664 -17.25 11.95 23.88
CA GLY A 664 -17.29 11.60 22.46
C GLY A 664 -18.65 11.82 21.83
N THR A 665 -18.71 11.61 20.52
CA THR A 665 -19.95 11.74 19.74
C THR A 665 -20.17 10.49 18.91
N VAL A 666 -21.38 9.93 18.93
CA VAL A 666 -21.75 8.82 18.04
C VAL A 666 -21.67 9.30 16.59
N GLY A 667 -20.88 8.62 15.78
CA GLY A 667 -20.66 8.98 14.38
C GLY A 667 -20.37 7.78 13.49
N GLU A 668 -20.34 8.03 12.19
CA GLU A 668 -19.96 7.06 11.17
C GLU A 668 -18.65 7.48 10.53
N LYS A 669 -17.63 6.63 10.58
CA LYS A 669 -16.43 6.80 9.74
C LYS A 669 -16.79 6.42 8.32
N LYS A 670 -16.87 7.43 7.45
CA LYS A 670 -17.04 7.23 6.01
C LYS A 670 -15.69 7.32 5.32
N LEU A 671 -15.53 6.57 4.24
CA LEU A 671 -14.39 6.61 3.34
C LEU A 671 -14.90 6.54 1.91
N ILE A 672 -14.06 6.85 0.93
CA ILE A 672 -14.37 6.64 -0.48
C ILE A 672 -13.98 5.22 -0.84
N GLY A 673 -14.94 4.40 -1.26
CA GLY A 673 -14.71 3.02 -1.66
C GLY A 673 -15.53 2.65 -2.87
N LEU A 674 -15.40 1.41 -3.32
CA LEU A 674 -16.21 0.87 -4.41
C LEU A 674 -17.70 0.98 -4.05
N LYS A 675 -18.50 1.59 -4.92
CA LYS A 675 -19.95 1.42 -4.90
C LYS A 675 -20.19 -0.03 -5.26
N SER A 676 -20.64 -0.80 -4.29
CA SER A 676 -21.02 -2.17 -4.59
C SER A 676 -22.25 -2.15 -5.50
N THR A 677 -22.05 -2.48 -6.78
CA THR A 677 -23.09 -2.63 -7.80
C THR A 677 -24.13 -3.69 -7.42
N LYS A 678 -23.81 -4.56 -6.46
CA LYS A 678 -24.72 -5.58 -5.90
C LYS A 678 -25.41 -5.16 -4.59
N HIS A 679 -25.11 -3.99 -4.02
CA HIS A 679 -25.55 -3.62 -2.66
C HIS A 679 -26.57 -2.48 -2.60
N GLY A 680 -27.41 -2.33 -3.63
CA GLY A 680 -28.76 -1.80 -3.38
C GLY A 680 -29.57 -2.68 -2.42
N GLN A 681 -29.17 -3.96 -2.24
CA GLN A 681 -29.83 -4.92 -1.34
C GLN A 681 -28.88 -5.68 -0.41
N ALA A 682 -27.61 -5.93 -0.79
CA ALA A 682 -26.70 -6.74 0.02
C ALA A 682 -25.93 -5.99 1.14
N ALA A 683 -26.06 -4.67 1.28
CA ALA A 683 -25.63 -3.96 2.49
C ALA A 683 -26.50 -4.29 3.73
N ILE A 684 -27.58 -5.06 3.53
CA ILE A 684 -28.49 -5.57 4.56
C ILE A 684 -28.58 -7.11 4.42
N ALA A 685 -27.57 -7.77 3.86
CA ALA A 685 -27.44 -9.21 4.08
C ALA A 685 -26.80 -9.37 5.45
N PRO A 686 -27.49 -9.94 6.47
CA PRO A 686 -26.88 -10.20 7.77
C PRO A 686 -25.57 -10.95 7.53
N LYS A 687 -24.49 -10.41 8.11
CA LYS A 687 -23.14 -10.97 7.95
C LYS A 687 -23.20 -12.43 8.39
N ALA A 688 -22.96 -13.36 7.45
CA ALA A 688 -22.95 -14.79 7.71
C ALA A 688 -22.25 -15.11 9.03
N GLU A 689 -23.00 -15.59 10.02
CA GLU A 689 -22.48 -15.83 11.37
C GLU A 689 -21.78 -17.19 11.45
N VAL A 690 -22.12 -18.12 10.56
CA VAL A 690 -21.54 -19.47 10.47
C VAL A 690 -20.62 -19.56 9.26
N SER A 691 -19.36 -19.91 9.52
CA SER A 691 -18.39 -20.20 8.46
C SER A 691 -18.64 -21.58 7.88
N ILE A 692 -19.31 -21.63 6.72
CA ILE A 692 -19.57 -22.87 5.97
C ILE A 692 -18.27 -23.64 5.69
N ALA A 693 -17.16 -22.93 5.44
CA ALA A 693 -15.85 -23.55 5.26
C ALA A 693 -15.38 -24.30 6.51
N LYS A 694 -15.56 -23.71 7.70
CA LYS A 694 -15.21 -24.37 8.98
C LYS A 694 -16.14 -25.56 9.26
N VAL A 695 -17.43 -25.43 8.98
CA VAL A 695 -18.41 -26.53 9.09
C VAL A 695 -17.98 -27.71 8.21
N LEU A 696 -17.64 -27.46 6.94
CA LEU A 696 -17.17 -28.50 6.02
C LEU A 696 -15.84 -29.11 6.46
N MET A 697 -14.89 -28.32 6.95
CA MET A 697 -13.62 -28.83 7.50
C MET A 697 -13.78 -29.63 8.80
N ALA A 698 -14.83 -29.36 9.59
CA ALA A 698 -15.15 -30.14 10.78
C ALA A 698 -15.78 -31.49 10.41
N ILE A 699 -16.59 -31.53 9.35
CA ILE A 699 -17.17 -32.76 8.81
C ILE A 699 -16.11 -33.60 8.07
N TYR A 700 -15.16 -32.96 7.39
CA TYR A 700 -14.02 -33.60 6.70
C TYR A 700 -12.67 -33.13 7.28
N PRO A 701 -12.10 -33.86 8.25
CA PRO A 701 -10.79 -33.54 8.80
C PRO A 701 -9.67 -33.56 7.74
N GLN A 702 -9.37 -32.36 7.23
CA GLN A 702 -8.15 -31.77 6.64
C GLN A 702 -7.26 -32.49 5.62
N GLU A 703 -7.28 -33.80 5.41
CA GLU A 703 -6.35 -34.40 4.43
C GLU A 703 -6.90 -34.52 3.00
N ALA A 704 -8.20 -34.30 2.77
CA ALA A 704 -8.85 -34.70 1.52
C ALA A 704 -9.49 -33.59 0.64
N LEU A 705 -9.51 -32.31 1.06
CA LEU A 705 -10.22 -31.26 0.30
C LEU A 705 -9.28 -30.16 -0.21
N PRO A 706 -8.75 -30.28 -1.44
CA PRO A 706 -8.07 -29.19 -2.13
C PRO A 706 -8.94 -27.93 -2.18
N GLY A 707 -8.30 -26.75 -2.11
CA GLY A 707 -9.00 -25.45 -2.14
C GLY A 707 -10.09 -25.30 -3.23
N PRO A 708 -9.87 -25.73 -4.48
CA PRO A 708 -10.91 -25.70 -5.52
C PRO A 708 -12.16 -26.53 -5.16
N ARG A 709 -11.98 -27.73 -4.59
CA ARG A 709 -13.09 -28.59 -4.16
C ARG A 709 -13.83 -28.00 -2.99
N LEU A 710 -13.12 -27.46 -2.00
CA LEU A 710 -13.75 -26.76 -0.87
C LEU A 710 -14.64 -25.61 -1.35
N GLY A 711 -14.17 -24.82 -2.33
CA GLY A 711 -14.97 -23.76 -2.94
C GLY A 711 -16.26 -24.26 -3.57
N GLU A 712 -16.22 -25.41 -4.24
CA GLU A 712 -17.40 -26.05 -4.84
C GLU A 712 -18.40 -26.54 -3.79
N PHE A 713 -17.93 -27.19 -2.72
CA PHE A 713 -18.79 -27.62 -1.61
C PHE A 713 -19.46 -26.42 -0.93
N ILE A 714 -18.71 -25.34 -0.66
CA ILE A 714 -19.27 -24.11 -0.09
C ILE A 714 -20.40 -23.57 -0.98
N LYS A 715 -20.21 -23.57 -2.30
CA LYS A 715 -21.23 -23.11 -3.25
C LYS A 715 -22.50 -23.96 -3.17
N ARG A 716 -22.37 -25.29 -3.18
CA ARG A 716 -23.51 -26.22 -3.12
C ARG A 716 -24.25 -26.16 -1.78
N VAL A 717 -23.54 -26.01 -0.66
CA VAL A 717 -24.15 -25.80 0.65
C VAL A 717 -24.96 -24.52 0.66
N LYS A 718 -24.43 -23.42 0.10
CA LYS A 718 -25.19 -22.16 -0.02
C LYS A 718 -26.46 -22.32 -0.88
N GLU A 719 -26.34 -22.97 -2.04
CA GLU A 719 -27.51 -23.25 -2.90
C GLU A 719 -28.57 -24.08 -2.18
N GLN A 720 -28.17 -25.06 -1.37
CA GLN A 720 -29.07 -25.90 -0.61
C GLN A 720 -29.68 -25.16 0.60
N MET A 721 -28.92 -24.29 1.26
CA MET A 721 -29.43 -23.37 2.27
C MET A 721 -30.49 -22.44 1.68
N ASP A 722 -30.25 -21.88 0.49
CA ASP A 722 -31.19 -21.00 -0.19
C ASP A 722 -32.49 -21.76 -0.56
N LYS A 723 -32.36 -23.00 -1.08
CA LYS A 723 -33.52 -23.87 -1.37
C LYS A 723 -34.34 -24.20 -0.13
N GLN A 724 -33.69 -24.38 1.01
CA GLN A 724 -34.34 -24.69 2.29
C GLN A 724 -34.71 -23.43 3.09
N GLN A 725 -34.47 -22.23 2.54
CA GLN A 725 -34.68 -20.94 3.21
C GLN A 725 -33.98 -20.84 4.58
N VAL A 726 -32.78 -21.44 4.71
CA VAL A 726 -31.98 -21.41 5.94
C VAL A 726 -31.04 -20.22 5.91
N ALA A 727 -31.36 -19.19 6.71
CA ALA A 727 -30.49 -18.02 6.89
C ALA A 727 -29.17 -18.41 7.56
N ASN A 728 -28.06 -17.81 7.12
CA ASN A 728 -26.73 -18.04 7.70
C ASN A 728 -26.54 -17.25 9.01
N LEU A 729 -27.24 -17.70 10.05
CA LEU A 729 -27.21 -17.17 11.42
C LEU A 729 -26.72 -18.24 12.39
N ALA A 730 -26.15 -17.84 13.52
CA ALA A 730 -25.58 -18.75 14.52
C ALA A 730 -26.64 -19.71 15.08
N GLU A 731 -27.88 -19.24 15.25
CA GLU A 731 -29.03 -20.05 15.67
C GLU A 731 -29.36 -21.20 14.69
N ASN A 732 -28.96 -21.07 13.42
CA ASN A 732 -29.17 -22.09 12.39
C ASN A 732 -27.96 -23.01 12.21
N GLN A 733 -26.93 -22.95 13.06
CA GLN A 733 -25.70 -23.73 12.88
C GLN A 733 -25.96 -25.24 12.71
N ALA A 734 -26.83 -25.84 13.54
CA ALA A 734 -27.15 -27.26 13.42
C ALA A 734 -27.81 -27.63 12.07
N LYS A 735 -28.65 -26.73 11.52
CA LYS A 735 -29.27 -26.92 10.20
C LYS A 735 -28.24 -26.78 9.08
N ILE A 736 -27.33 -25.82 9.20
CA ILE A 736 -26.24 -25.61 8.23
C ILE A 736 -25.29 -26.81 8.23
N GLU A 737 -24.98 -27.37 9.40
CA GLU A 737 -24.20 -28.61 9.53
C GLU A 737 -24.91 -29.82 8.90
N ALA A 738 -26.23 -29.95 9.09
CA ALA A 738 -27.01 -31.00 8.46
C ALA A 738 -27.02 -30.89 6.93
N ILE A 739 -27.21 -29.67 6.39
CA ILE A 739 -27.14 -29.39 4.95
C ILE A 739 -25.75 -29.69 4.41
N ALA A 740 -24.69 -29.32 5.13
CA ALA A 740 -23.32 -29.60 4.74
C ALA A 740 -23.05 -31.11 4.64
N ARG A 741 -23.51 -31.91 5.61
CA ARG A 741 -23.42 -33.38 5.55
C ARG A 741 -24.20 -33.93 4.36
N GLU A 742 -25.43 -33.49 4.15
CA GLU A 742 -26.26 -33.92 3.01
C GLU A 742 -25.58 -33.67 1.65
N VAL A 743 -24.99 -32.48 1.48
CA VAL A 743 -24.26 -32.11 0.24
C VAL A 743 -23.00 -32.97 0.05
N CYS A 744 -22.33 -33.31 1.14
CA CYS A 744 -21.17 -34.20 1.14
C CYS A 744 -21.54 -35.66 0.78
N ASP A 745 -22.53 -36.23 1.46
CA ASP A 745 -22.98 -37.61 1.25
C ASP A 745 -23.45 -37.84 -0.21
N LYS A 746 -24.19 -36.87 -0.77
CA LYS A 746 -24.62 -36.90 -2.17
C LYS A 746 -23.46 -36.87 -3.17
N ASN A 747 -22.36 -36.20 -2.81
CA ASN A 747 -21.19 -36.12 -3.66
C ASN A 747 -20.34 -37.40 -3.61
N GLU A 748 -20.24 -38.06 -2.46
CA GLU A 748 -19.61 -39.38 -2.37
C GLU A 748 -20.38 -40.44 -3.15
N MET A 749 -21.71 -40.41 -3.11
CA MET A 749 -22.54 -41.27 -3.96
C MET A 749 -22.29 -41.02 -5.45
N MET A 750 -22.17 -39.75 -5.88
CA MET A 750 -21.87 -39.41 -7.28
C MET A 750 -20.48 -39.89 -7.72
N ALA A 751 -19.48 -39.78 -6.84
CA ALA A 751 -18.12 -40.23 -7.12
C ALA A 751 -18.03 -41.76 -7.22
N GLN A 752 -18.75 -42.50 -6.39
CA GLN A 752 -18.83 -43.97 -6.47
C GLN A 752 -19.53 -44.45 -7.74
N VAL A 753 -20.57 -43.74 -8.19
CA VAL A 753 -21.29 -44.08 -9.44
C VAL A 753 -20.43 -43.82 -10.68
N HIS A 754 -19.59 -42.77 -10.69
CA HIS A 754 -18.73 -42.46 -11.84
C HIS A 754 -17.38 -43.21 -11.83
N GLY A 755 -16.93 -43.68 -10.66
CA GLY A 755 -15.70 -44.48 -10.53
C GLY A 755 -15.85 -45.95 -10.96
N GLY A 756 -17.07 -46.46 -11.16
CA GLY A 756 -17.34 -47.86 -11.46
C GLY A 756 -17.44 -48.24 -12.95
N VAL A 757 -17.11 -47.35 -13.90
CA VAL A 757 -17.37 -47.57 -15.34
C VAL A 757 -16.09 -47.58 -16.21
N VAL A 758 -14.88 -47.70 -15.63
CA VAL A 758 -13.64 -47.79 -16.42
C VAL A 758 -12.76 -48.98 -16.01
N GLU A 759 -13.28 -50.19 -16.12
CA GLU A 759 -12.48 -51.40 -16.35
C GLU A 759 -13.22 -52.29 -17.35
N GLY A 760 -12.78 -52.25 -18.60
CA GLY A 760 -13.43 -52.96 -19.71
C GLY A 760 -12.91 -52.51 -21.07
N LYS A 761 -11.60 -52.62 -21.30
CA LYS A 761 -11.07 -52.74 -22.66
C LYS A 761 -10.35 -54.08 -22.74
N ASP A 762 -11.02 -54.98 -23.44
CA ASP A 762 -10.63 -56.35 -23.70
C ASP A 762 -9.24 -56.47 -24.35
N GLU A 763 -8.44 -57.36 -23.76
CA GLU A 763 -7.35 -58.07 -24.42
C GLU A 763 -7.91 -58.87 -25.62
N VAL A 764 -7.37 -58.62 -26.81
CA VAL A 764 -7.49 -59.52 -27.96
C VAL A 764 -6.10 -60.12 -28.22
N GLN A 765 -5.97 -61.42 -27.96
CA GLN A 765 -4.80 -62.25 -28.29
C GLN A 765 -4.96 -62.96 -29.65
N GLY A 766 -3.99 -62.75 -30.54
CA GLY A 766 -3.44 -63.67 -31.58
C GLY A 766 -4.29 -64.04 -32.81
N PRO A 767 -3.71 -64.61 -33.91
CA PRO A 767 -2.39 -65.28 -33.98
C PRO A 767 -1.53 -65.07 -35.27
N ALA A 768 -0.31 -65.63 -35.20
CA ALA A 768 0.70 -65.93 -36.24
C ALA A 768 1.56 -64.79 -36.83
#